data_AF-A0A9E0DGI6-F1
#
_entry.id   AF-A0A9E0DGI6-F1
#
_cell.length_a   1.000
_cell.length_b   1.000
_cell.length_c   1.000
_cell.angle_alpha   90.00
_cell.angle_beta   90.00
_cell.angle_gamma   90.00
#
_symmetry.space_group_name_H-M   'P 1'
#
loop_
_entity.id
_entity.type
_entity.pdbx_description
1 polymer ?
#
loop_
_entity_poly.entity_id
_entity_poly.type
_entity_poly.pdbx_seq_one_letter_code
_entity_poly.pdbx_strand_id
1 'polypeptide(L)'
;MPTTPSDLRTQLLDLIRHDLLGPADGPDEIVDEPSVRGRYILGVLAPLGQPSLLDDVENLGEDQTALDDASLDDEEDGPADTTPRRTTGMMPTSIGLTFTVDGDVSAFHVAARWGRYLRRDHPDPEKVNKRGVRRRVWQRTAMQGVSVPIPLQVGQIEPWLPSMEAPGVVVRGQVRRRDDEWSVTLYLTNAQTEPKARSQEGRDSAWVFQPELEVTGVDGAPIFSKHMRMRQTGTVEAEDLSMDMAYRHETEFAVGHGVAVHAQVAPGTSGQAVALTTRVIPDYEVGRTTPPTLADLPALADVALDMQTLSDLDDAGLVAALTPLTDAYAVWIDGQETAAISPDLLAYGQVLPQVIANMRSNLARIRAGIDLLGQDPQAAEAFRFANRAMAQQRVRTLFTERKRRGQPTELADLDLPVNRSWYPFQLAFVLLNLPAITDIHHPERSHPTEAAADLLWFPTGGGKTEAYLGLTAYTLGIRRLQGVVEGHSGLAGVAVLMRYTLRLLTLQQFQRAAALICACERIRQEAMDAGDPRWGVEPFRIGLWVGGSSTPNSTSASAEALQGGHGPRRGTPYQLTTCPWCGSEIKQDRHLRVDPYERGRGRTLMFCGDALGQCPFTERNSKGEGIPAVVVDEEVYRLLPSLLIATVDKFAQMPWKGETQMLFGRVNTFCPRHGYGSPDLSCTESHRAASGLPATRTVPAGPLRPPDLIIQDELHLISGPLGTLVGLYETAIDRLCEW
;
A
#
# COMPACT_ATOMS: atom_id res chain seq x y z
N MET A 1 15.56 -25.78 -17.30
CA MET A 1 16.04 -25.01 -16.14
C MET A 1 14.83 -24.60 -15.32
N PRO A 2 14.89 -24.52 -13.98
CA PRO A 2 13.78 -23.97 -13.21
C PRO A 2 13.53 -22.52 -13.65
N THR A 3 12.29 -22.18 -13.97
CA THR A 3 11.85 -20.82 -14.31
C THR A 3 12.17 -19.89 -13.15
N THR A 4 12.86 -18.79 -13.43
CA THR A 4 13.15 -17.78 -12.39
C THR A 4 11.84 -17.05 -12.02
N PRO A 5 11.75 -16.42 -10.83
CA PRO A 5 10.60 -15.57 -10.50
C PRO A 5 10.36 -14.44 -11.52
N SER A 6 11.42 -13.96 -12.18
CA SER A 6 11.32 -12.97 -13.25
C SER A 6 10.65 -13.54 -14.50
N ASP A 7 11.00 -14.77 -14.88
CA ASP A 7 10.38 -15.45 -16.03
C ASP A 7 8.89 -15.70 -15.76
N LEU A 8 8.54 -16.13 -14.54
CA LEU A 8 7.14 -16.33 -14.15
C LEU A 8 6.33 -15.03 -14.16
N ARG A 9 6.92 -13.91 -13.71
CA ARG A 9 6.28 -12.59 -13.79
C ARG A 9 6.04 -12.17 -15.23
N THR A 10 7.04 -12.35 -16.09
CA THR A 10 6.95 -12.03 -17.52
C THR A 10 5.84 -12.85 -18.17
N GLN A 11 5.80 -14.17 -17.90
CA GLN A 11 4.72 -15.03 -18.37
C GLN A 11 3.34 -14.58 -17.88
N LEU A 12 3.21 -14.16 -16.63
CA LEU A 12 1.95 -13.65 -16.09
C LEU A 12 1.52 -12.34 -16.79
N LEU A 13 2.46 -11.42 -17.02
CA LEU A 13 2.19 -10.18 -17.75
C LEU A 13 1.77 -10.46 -19.19
N ASP A 14 2.44 -11.38 -19.87
CA ASP A 14 2.11 -11.77 -21.23
C ASP A 14 0.74 -12.45 -21.29
N LEU A 15 0.38 -13.29 -20.32
CA LEU A 15 -0.97 -13.86 -20.20
C LEU A 15 -2.03 -12.76 -20.06
N ILE A 16 -1.81 -11.78 -19.18
CA ILE A 16 -2.75 -10.65 -19.00
C ILE A 16 -2.86 -9.83 -20.30
N ARG A 17 -1.75 -9.57 -20.99
CA ARG A 17 -1.74 -8.87 -22.28
C ARG A 17 -2.50 -9.65 -23.35
N HIS A 18 -2.26 -10.95 -23.47
CA HIS A 18 -2.94 -11.82 -24.42
C HIS A 18 -4.45 -11.89 -24.14
N ASP A 19 -4.86 -11.93 -22.87
CA ASP A 19 -6.27 -12.03 -22.49
C ASP A 19 -7.02 -10.70 -22.68
N LEU A 20 -6.45 -9.57 -22.24
CA LEU A 20 -7.16 -8.29 -22.21
C LEU A 20 -6.97 -7.42 -23.45
N LEU A 21 -5.77 -7.43 -24.05
CA LEU A 21 -5.39 -6.61 -25.20
C LEU A 21 -5.32 -7.42 -26.48
N GLY A 22 -4.79 -8.64 -26.43
CA GLY A 22 -4.54 -9.50 -27.59
C GLY A 22 -3.41 -8.99 -28.51
N PRO A 23 -3.18 -9.65 -29.65
CA PRO A 23 -3.77 -10.95 -30.00
C PRO A 23 -3.20 -12.08 -29.12
N ALA A 24 -4.04 -13.05 -28.76
CA ALA A 24 -3.65 -14.19 -27.91
C ALA A 24 -2.96 -15.31 -28.72
N ASP A 25 -3.44 -15.56 -29.94
CA ASP A 25 -2.98 -16.68 -30.78
C ASP A 25 -2.09 -16.22 -31.96
N GLY A 26 -1.35 -15.12 -31.75
CA GLY A 26 -0.39 -14.58 -32.71
C GLY A 26 -0.96 -13.58 -33.74
N PRO A 27 -0.14 -13.12 -34.71
CA PRO A 27 -0.50 -12.01 -35.59
C PRO A 27 -1.68 -12.27 -36.54
N ASP A 28 -1.94 -13.54 -36.87
CA ASP A 28 -3.01 -13.98 -37.78
C ASP A 28 -4.10 -14.81 -37.07
N GLU A 29 -4.30 -14.55 -35.77
CA GLU A 29 -5.21 -15.33 -34.94
C GLU A 29 -6.65 -15.41 -35.46
N ILE A 30 -7.34 -16.47 -35.00
CA ILE A 30 -8.73 -16.74 -35.33
C ILE A 30 -9.55 -16.69 -34.04
N VAL A 31 -10.48 -15.74 -33.99
CA VAL A 31 -11.41 -15.60 -32.87
C VAL A 31 -12.74 -16.23 -33.26
N ASP A 32 -13.06 -17.36 -32.61
CA ASP A 32 -14.31 -18.10 -32.81
C ASP A 32 -15.41 -17.71 -31.80
N GLU A 33 -15.57 -16.41 -31.61
CA GLU A 33 -16.53 -15.78 -30.71
C GLU A 33 -17.47 -14.83 -31.46
N PRO A 34 -18.63 -14.46 -30.90
CA PRO A 34 -19.57 -13.55 -31.56
C PRO A 34 -18.97 -12.18 -31.91
N SER A 35 -18.17 -11.64 -30.99
CA SER A 35 -17.59 -10.30 -31.00
C SER A 35 -16.13 -10.35 -30.55
N VAL A 36 -15.24 -9.77 -31.31
CA VAL A 36 -13.83 -9.55 -30.93
C VAL A 36 -13.73 -8.53 -29.80
N ARG A 37 -14.64 -7.54 -29.76
CA ARG A 37 -14.72 -6.54 -28.67
C ARG A 37 -15.15 -7.14 -27.33
N GLY A 38 -15.80 -8.30 -27.36
CA GLY A 38 -16.11 -9.08 -26.15
C GLY A 38 -14.90 -9.85 -25.61
N ARG A 39 -13.96 -10.21 -26.48
CA ARG A 39 -12.71 -10.90 -26.13
C ARG A 39 -11.64 -9.92 -25.64
N TYR A 40 -11.34 -8.89 -26.43
CA TYR A 40 -10.37 -7.86 -26.08
C TYR A 40 -11.07 -6.58 -25.66
N ILE A 41 -10.88 -6.22 -24.39
CA ILE A 41 -11.54 -5.06 -23.77
C ILE A 41 -10.62 -3.83 -23.71
N LEU A 42 -9.32 -4.00 -23.96
CA LEU A 42 -8.32 -2.92 -23.99
C LEU A 42 -7.81 -2.66 -25.40
N GLY A 43 -7.41 -1.40 -25.67
CA GLY A 43 -6.78 -1.04 -26.95
C GLY A 43 -7.74 -1.15 -28.13
N VAL A 44 -8.96 -0.66 -27.97
CA VAL A 44 -10.02 -0.75 -28.96
C VAL A 44 -10.50 0.65 -29.30
N LEU A 45 -10.44 1.04 -30.59
CA LEU A 45 -10.94 2.33 -31.07
C LEU A 45 -12.24 2.18 -31.86
N ALA A 46 -13.27 2.89 -31.39
CA ALA A 46 -14.59 2.88 -32.00
C ALA A 46 -14.62 3.63 -33.34
N PRO A 47 -15.42 3.17 -34.31
CA PRO A 47 -15.74 3.93 -35.52
C PRO A 47 -16.56 5.19 -35.18
N LEU A 48 -16.63 6.13 -36.13
CA LEU A 48 -17.24 7.46 -35.91
C LEU A 48 -18.75 7.35 -35.57
N GLY A 49 -19.19 8.03 -34.50
CA GLY A 49 -20.62 8.24 -34.18
C GLY A 49 -21.32 7.19 -33.29
N GLN A 50 -20.58 6.41 -32.49
CA GLN A 50 -21.14 5.35 -31.62
C GLN A 50 -21.44 5.82 -30.18
N PRO A 51 -22.57 5.37 -29.58
CA PRO A 51 -22.73 5.23 -28.13
C PRO A 51 -21.93 4.03 -27.57
N SER A 52 -21.84 3.91 -26.24
CA SER A 52 -20.97 2.99 -25.49
C SER A 52 -21.12 1.49 -25.86
N LEU A 53 -20.03 0.71 -25.69
CA LEU A 53 -19.94 -0.74 -25.96
C LEU A 53 -20.81 -1.62 -25.03
N LEU A 54 -21.41 -1.02 -24.00
CA LEU A 54 -22.12 -1.70 -22.93
C LEU A 54 -23.53 -2.16 -23.32
N ASP A 55 -24.15 -1.55 -24.33
CA ASP A 55 -25.50 -1.92 -24.82
C ASP A 55 -25.53 -3.26 -25.57
N ASP A 56 -24.39 -3.73 -26.09
CA ASP A 56 -24.30 -4.98 -26.85
C ASP A 56 -24.15 -6.22 -25.96
N VAL A 57 -23.70 -6.05 -24.71
CA VAL A 57 -23.43 -7.16 -23.77
C VAL A 57 -24.70 -7.62 -23.04
N GLU A 58 -25.71 -6.74 -22.91
CA GLU A 58 -27.02 -7.10 -22.34
C GLU A 58 -27.88 -7.98 -23.26
N ASN A 59 -27.59 -8.03 -24.57
CA ASN A 59 -28.37 -8.80 -25.56
C ASN A 59 -27.99 -10.30 -25.66
N LEU A 60 -27.14 -10.82 -24.76
CA LEU A 60 -26.72 -12.23 -24.78
C LEU A 60 -27.21 -13.04 -23.56
N GLY A 61 -28.21 -12.56 -22.82
CA GLY A 61 -28.77 -13.28 -21.68
C GLY A 61 -30.18 -12.85 -21.27
N GLU A 62 -31.15 -12.89 -22.19
CA GLU A 62 -32.56 -12.95 -21.79
C GLU A 62 -32.91 -14.39 -21.38
N ASP A 63 -32.85 -14.66 -20.09
CA ASP A 63 -33.83 -15.52 -19.41
C ASP A 63 -34.39 -14.69 -18.24
N GLN A 64 -35.42 -13.90 -18.55
CA GLN A 64 -36.20 -13.17 -17.57
C GLN A 64 -37.07 -14.14 -16.78
N THR A 65 -36.98 -14.08 -15.44
CA THR A 65 -38.19 -14.22 -14.62
C THR A 65 -38.15 -13.25 -13.43
N ALA A 66 -39.17 -12.40 -13.43
CA ALA A 66 -39.94 -11.93 -12.27
C ALA A 66 -39.48 -10.68 -11.47
N LEU A 67 -40.20 -9.59 -11.78
CA LEU A 67 -41.01 -8.74 -10.88
C LEU A 67 -40.46 -7.37 -10.45
N ASP A 68 -41.09 -6.35 -11.03
CA ASP A 68 -41.44 -5.07 -10.42
C ASP A 68 -42.12 -5.27 -9.05
N ASP A 69 -41.75 -4.48 -8.04
CA ASP A 69 -42.54 -3.33 -7.53
C ASP A 69 -42.05 -2.90 -6.12
N ALA A 70 -42.21 -1.60 -5.85
CA ALA A 70 -42.31 -0.93 -4.54
C ALA A 70 -41.06 -0.52 -3.72
N SER A 71 -41.04 0.81 -3.53
CA SER A 71 -40.74 1.57 -2.30
C SER A 71 -39.30 1.72 -1.80
N LEU A 72 -38.93 3.01 -1.68
CA LEU A 72 -37.90 3.57 -0.83
C LEU A 72 -38.11 3.11 0.62
N ASP A 73 -37.17 2.35 1.17
CA ASP A 73 -36.65 2.46 2.54
C ASP A 73 -35.43 1.52 2.69
N ASP A 74 -34.42 2.02 3.40
CA ASP A 74 -33.26 1.35 4.03
C ASP A 74 -32.88 -0.07 3.59
N GLU A 75 -31.71 -0.22 2.95
CA GLU A 75 -30.83 -1.39 3.16
C GLU A 75 -29.39 -1.12 2.67
N GLU A 76 -28.44 -1.16 3.61
CA GLU A 76 -27.00 -1.29 3.40
C GLU A 76 -26.63 -2.69 2.82
N ASP A 77 -25.58 -2.72 1.99
CA ASP A 77 -24.79 -3.90 1.59
C ASP A 77 -25.51 -5.04 0.84
N GLY A 78 -25.83 -4.78 -0.44
CA GLY A 78 -25.75 -5.78 -1.51
C GLY A 78 -24.31 -6.31 -1.72
N PRO A 79 -24.10 -7.49 -2.35
CA PRO A 79 -22.75 -8.01 -2.59
C PRO A 79 -21.91 -6.95 -3.28
N ALA A 80 -20.61 -6.89 -2.97
CA ALA A 80 -19.68 -6.07 -3.73
C ALA A 80 -20.04 -6.22 -5.21
N ASP A 81 -20.44 -5.11 -5.82
CA ASP A 81 -20.65 -5.02 -7.25
C ASP A 81 -19.28 -5.33 -7.87
N THR A 82 -19.00 -6.63 -8.08
CA THR A 82 -17.87 -7.12 -8.88
C THR A 82 -18.06 -6.74 -10.34
N THR A 83 -19.22 -6.18 -10.67
CA THR A 83 -19.43 -5.31 -11.81
C THR A 83 -18.99 -3.90 -11.41
N PRO A 84 -17.86 -3.37 -11.93
CA PRO A 84 -17.60 -1.93 -11.80
C PRO A 84 -18.87 -1.20 -12.24
N ARG A 85 -19.36 -0.23 -11.45
CA ARG A 85 -20.46 0.66 -11.88
C ARG A 85 -20.13 1.16 -13.29
N ARG A 86 -20.79 0.57 -14.28
CA ARG A 86 -20.57 0.77 -15.71
C ARG A 86 -21.07 2.17 -16.05
N THR A 87 -20.19 3.15 -15.89
CA THR A 87 -20.43 4.50 -16.38
C THR A 87 -20.59 4.38 -17.90
N THR A 88 -21.70 4.91 -18.42
CA THR A 88 -21.99 5.06 -19.84
C THR A 88 -21.01 6.06 -20.46
N GLY A 89 -19.76 5.65 -20.63
CA GLY A 89 -18.70 6.43 -21.26
C GLY A 89 -18.71 6.24 -22.77
N MET A 90 -18.49 7.32 -23.53
CA MET A 90 -18.17 7.24 -24.96
C MET A 90 -16.88 6.45 -25.14
N MET A 91 -16.86 5.50 -26.08
CA MET A 91 -15.65 4.75 -26.39
C MET A 91 -14.63 5.63 -27.13
N PRO A 92 -13.33 5.50 -26.85
CA PRO A 92 -12.32 6.29 -27.53
C PRO A 92 -12.32 5.97 -29.03
N THR A 93 -12.30 7.00 -29.87
CA THR A 93 -12.17 6.89 -31.33
C THR A 93 -10.75 7.17 -31.80
N SER A 94 -9.86 7.57 -30.89
CA SER A 94 -8.47 7.87 -31.17
C SER A 94 -7.55 7.63 -29.97
N ILE A 95 -6.28 7.33 -30.26
CA ILE A 95 -5.16 7.50 -29.32
C ILE A 95 -4.20 8.55 -29.87
N GLY A 96 -3.37 9.14 -29.02
CA GLY A 96 -2.35 10.07 -29.49
C GLY A 96 -1.19 10.25 -28.52
N LEU A 97 -0.21 11.04 -28.94
CA LEU A 97 0.88 11.51 -28.09
C LEU A 97 1.26 12.94 -28.46
N THR A 98 1.73 13.69 -27.47
CA THR A 98 2.43 14.97 -27.64
C THR A 98 3.86 14.80 -27.21
N PHE A 99 4.82 15.23 -28.03
CA PHE A 99 6.24 15.15 -27.73
C PHE A 99 6.97 16.44 -28.14
N THR A 100 8.19 16.59 -27.62
CA THR A 100 9.08 17.71 -27.93
C THR A 100 10.31 17.22 -28.70
N VAL A 101 10.75 18.00 -29.68
CA VAL A 101 12.02 17.79 -30.40
C VAL A 101 12.80 19.09 -30.50
N ASP A 102 14.11 18.99 -30.60
CA ASP A 102 15.02 20.13 -30.70
C ASP A 102 14.75 20.97 -31.97
N GLY A 103 14.93 22.29 -31.87
CA GLY A 103 14.54 23.24 -32.91
C GLY A 103 15.30 23.17 -34.23
N ASP A 104 16.43 22.47 -34.25
CA ASP A 104 17.28 22.18 -35.41
C ASP A 104 16.80 20.94 -36.21
N VAL A 105 15.92 20.13 -35.63
CA VAL A 105 15.31 18.98 -36.30
C VAL A 105 14.36 19.46 -37.39
N SER A 106 14.50 18.90 -38.60
CA SER A 106 13.71 19.29 -39.77
C SER A 106 12.54 18.36 -40.08
N ALA A 107 12.62 17.09 -39.70
CA ALA A 107 11.60 16.08 -40.00
C ALA A 107 11.69 14.85 -39.08
N PHE A 108 10.64 14.03 -39.06
CA PHE A 108 10.55 12.77 -38.31
C PHE A 108 9.72 11.72 -39.06
N HIS A 109 9.80 10.45 -38.62
CA HIS A 109 8.96 9.35 -39.12
C HIS A 109 7.89 8.93 -38.12
N VAL A 110 6.76 8.46 -38.64
CA VAL A 110 5.71 7.82 -37.86
C VAL A 110 5.42 6.45 -38.45
N ALA A 111 5.40 5.43 -37.60
CA ALA A 111 4.85 4.13 -37.91
C ALA A 111 3.53 3.95 -37.14
N ALA A 112 2.50 3.45 -37.83
CA ALA A 112 1.23 3.10 -37.23
C ALA A 112 0.99 1.60 -37.41
N ARG A 113 0.64 0.90 -36.32
CA ARG A 113 0.34 -0.54 -36.30
C ARG A 113 -1.00 -0.78 -35.63
N TRP A 114 -1.78 -1.74 -36.12
CA TRP A 114 -3.02 -2.19 -35.48
C TRP A 114 -3.46 -3.57 -35.99
N GLY A 115 -4.41 -4.19 -35.31
CA GLY A 115 -5.13 -5.38 -35.76
C GLY A 115 -6.46 -5.01 -36.42
N ARG A 116 -6.72 -5.61 -37.58
CA ARG A 116 -8.04 -5.58 -38.24
C ARG A 116 -8.62 -6.98 -38.25
N TYR A 117 -9.89 -7.14 -37.88
CA TYR A 117 -10.56 -8.45 -37.88
C TYR A 117 -11.64 -8.49 -38.94
N LEU A 118 -11.57 -9.48 -39.84
CA LEU A 118 -12.56 -9.66 -40.90
C LEU A 118 -13.26 -11.01 -40.72
N ARG A 119 -14.58 -11.03 -40.94
CA ARG A 119 -15.32 -12.29 -41.00
C ARG A 119 -14.86 -13.11 -42.21
N ARG A 120 -14.31 -14.29 -41.96
CA ARG A 120 -13.94 -15.28 -42.99
C ARG A 120 -14.51 -16.65 -42.64
N ASP A 121 -14.55 -17.55 -43.60
CA ASP A 121 -14.95 -18.94 -43.35
C ASP A 121 -13.89 -19.63 -42.49
N HIS A 122 -14.34 -20.48 -41.57
CA HIS A 122 -13.46 -21.27 -40.72
C HIS A 122 -12.50 -22.10 -41.60
N PRO A 123 -11.19 -22.11 -41.31
CA PRO A 123 -10.21 -22.81 -42.15
C PRO A 123 -10.41 -24.34 -42.16
N ASP A 124 -10.86 -24.91 -41.04
CA ASP A 124 -11.29 -26.31 -40.96
C ASP A 124 -12.64 -26.50 -41.70
N PRO A 125 -12.67 -27.29 -42.80
CA PRO A 125 -13.88 -27.52 -43.59
C PRO A 125 -14.95 -28.34 -42.85
N GLU A 126 -14.60 -29.04 -41.77
CA GLU A 126 -15.55 -29.83 -40.97
C GLU A 126 -16.34 -28.97 -39.97
N LYS A 127 -15.87 -27.74 -39.70
CA LYS A 127 -16.53 -26.78 -38.82
C LYS A 127 -17.67 -26.07 -39.56
N VAL A 128 -18.80 -26.77 -39.70
CA VAL A 128 -20.04 -26.26 -40.28
C VAL A 128 -21.07 -25.89 -39.19
N ASN A 129 -21.91 -24.91 -39.50
CA ASN A 129 -23.06 -24.57 -38.67
C ASN A 129 -24.19 -25.62 -38.80
N LYS A 130 -25.27 -25.47 -38.03
CA LYS A 130 -26.45 -26.36 -38.04
C LYS A 130 -27.12 -26.54 -39.42
N ARG A 131 -26.77 -25.74 -40.43
CA ARG A 131 -27.29 -25.79 -41.80
C ARG A 131 -26.28 -26.36 -42.80
N GLY A 132 -25.15 -26.93 -42.34
CA GLY A 132 -24.11 -27.51 -43.21
C GLY A 132 -23.26 -26.48 -43.95
N VAL A 133 -23.38 -25.19 -43.60
CA VAL A 133 -22.56 -24.11 -44.18
C VAL A 133 -21.36 -23.87 -43.26
N ARG A 134 -20.17 -23.62 -43.83
CA ARG A 134 -18.95 -23.32 -43.05
C ARG A 134 -19.23 -22.22 -42.02
N ARG A 135 -18.84 -22.49 -40.77
CA ARG A 135 -18.93 -21.51 -39.69
C ARG A 135 -18.03 -20.33 -40.07
N ARG A 136 -18.45 -19.10 -39.79
CA ARG A 136 -17.62 -17.92 -40.02
C ARG A 136 -16.97 -17.50 -38.71
N VAL A 137 -15.69 -17.19 -38.78
CA VAL A 137 -14.85 -16.76 -37.67
C VAL A 137 -14.28 -15.38 -37.97
N TRP A 138 -13.79 -14.70 -36.94
CA TRP A 138 -13.04 -13.48 -37.10
C TRP A 138 -11.57 -13.85 -37.35
N GLN A 139 -11.02 -13.44 -38.48
CA GLN A 139 -9.61 -13.62 -38.80
C GLN A 139 -8.90 -12.27 -38.68
N ARG A 140 -7.82 -12.23 -37.89
CA ARG A 140 -6.96 -11.05 -37.75
C ARG A 140 -6.08 -10.86 -38.99
N THR A 141 -5.88 -9.62 -39.38
CA THR A 141 -4.83 -9.15 -40.29
C THR A 141 -4.02 -8.09 -39.55
N ALA A 142 -2.71 -8.29 -39.44
CA ALA A 142 -1.80 -7.27 -38.92
C ALA A 142 -1.66 -6.13 -39.93
N MET A 143 -2.05 -4.92 -39.54
CA MET A 143 -1.96 -3.72 -40.35
C MET A 143 -0.76 -2.89 -39.89
N GLN A 144 0.04 -2.40 -40.84
CA GLN A 144 1.16 -1.52 -40.57
C GLN A 144 1.34 -0.51 -41.72
N GLY A 145 1.73 0.70 -41.37
CA GLY A 145 2.21 1.72 -42.30
C GLY A 145 3.38 2.48 -41.71
N VAL A 146 4.29 2.96 -42.56
CA VAL A 146 5.38 3.88 -42.19
C VAL A 146 5.28 5.11 -43.08
N SER A 147 5.29 6.30 -42.48
CA SER A 147 5.17 7.56 -43.20
C SER A 147 6.47 7.88 -43.95
N VAL A 148 6.36 8.66 -45.02
CA VAL A 148 7.50 9.45 -45.50
C VAL A 148 7.93 10.44 -44.40
N PRO A 149 9.15 11.01 -44.45
CA PRO A 149 9.58 12.00 -43.46
C PRO A 149 8.58 13.17 -43.41
N ILE A 150 7.99 13.40 -42.24
CA ILE A 150 7.04 14.49 -42.01
C ILE A 150 7.84 15.74 -41.65
N PRO A 151 7.77 16.83 -42.45
CA PRO A 151 8.51 18.05 -42.16
C PRO A 151 7.94 18.77 -40.94
N LEU A 152 8.81 19.29 -40.09
CA LEU A 152 8.44 20.12 -38.95
C LEU A 152 8.17 21.55 -39.42
N GLN A 153 6.88 21.85 -39.65
CA GLN A 153 6.41 23.17 -40.05
C GLN A 153 5.20 23.55 -39.21
N VAL A 154 5.15 24.79 -38.70
CA VAL A 154 4.03 25.26 -37.87
C VAL A 154 2.71 25.12 -38.64
N GLY A 155 1.76 24.39 -38.07
CA GLY A 155 0.47 24.14 -38.71
C GLY A 155 -0.11 22.76 -38.41
N GLN A 156 -1.15 22.41 -39.15
CA GLN A 156 -1.71 21.05 -39.13
C GLN A 156 -0.87 20.14 -40.03
N ILE A 157 -0.63 18.92 -39.57
CA ILE A 157 -0.02 17.87 -40.37
C ILE A 157 -1.12 17.30 -41.27
N GLU A 158 -0.85 17.24 -42.57
CA GLU A 158 -1.77 16.65 -43.55
C GLU A 158 -2.17 15.22 -43.14
N PRO A 159 -3.45 14.84 -43.25
CA PRO A 159 -3.90 13.52 -42.85
C PRO A 159 -3.15 12.41 -43.60
N TRP A 160 -2.40 11.59 -42.86
CA TRP A 160 -1.69 10.44 -43.41
C TRP A 160 -2.55 9.18 -43.29
N LEU A 161 -2.63 8.42 -44.38
CA LEU A 161 -3.32 7.14 -44.49
C LEU A 161 -2.28 6.01 -44.37
N PRO A 162 -2.16 5.32 -43.23
CA PRO A 162 -1.11 4.32 -43.04
C PRO A 162 -1.28 3.09 -43.93
N SER A 163 -2.51 2.75 -44.32
CA SER A 163 -2.79 1.65 -45.25
C SER A 163 -3.97 1.97 -46.16
N MET A 164 -3.83 1.65 -47.45
CA MET A 164 -4.90 1.77 -48.45
C MET A 164 -6.03 0.77 -48.24
N GLU A 165 -5.80 -0.32 -47.49
CA GLU A 165 -6.82 -1.33 -47.20
C GLU A 165 -7.83 -0.86 -46.13
N ALA A 166 -7.50 0.17 -45.36
CA ALA A 166 -8.33 0.74 -44.32
C ALA A 166 -8.23 2.29 -44.32
N PRO A 167 -8.76 2.98 -45.36
CA PRO A 167 -8.58 4.41 -45.54
C PRO A 167 -9.29 5.28 -44.49
N GLY A 168 -10.16 4.68 -43.67
CA GLY A 168 -10.77 5.37 -42.53
C GLY A 168 -9.89 5.40 -41.28
N VAL A 169 -8.76 4.70 -41.26
CA VAL A 169 -7.77 4.79 -40.17
C VAL A 169 -6.73 5.83 -40.58
N VAL A 170 -6.67 6.93 -39.84
CA VAL A 170 -5.93 8.13 -40.27
C VAL A 170 -5.06 8.65 -39.14
N VAL A 171 -3.84 9.05 -39.45
CA VAL A 171 -2.98 9.79 -38.54
C VAL A 171 -3.08 11.27 -38.86
N ARG A 172 -3.39 12.08 -37.86
CA ARG A 172 -3.46 13.54 -37.94
C ARG A 172 -2.60 14.15 -36.86
N GLY A 173 -2.19 15.40 -37.06
CA GLY A 173 -1.43 16.07 -36.01
C GLY A 173 -1.35 17.57 -36.17
N GLN A 174 -0.65 18.17 -35.22
CA GLN A 174 -0.37 19.60 -35.20
C GLN A 174 1.06 19.82 -34.73
N VAL A 175 1.77 20.70 -35.41
CA VAL A 175 3.11 21.16 -35.03
C VAL A 175 3.00 22.61 -34.55
N ARG A 176 3.59 22.87 -33.39
CA ARG A 176 3.73 24.21 -32.80
C ARG A 176 5.21 24.45 -32.53
N ARG A 177 5.65 25.69 -32.63
CA ARG A 177 6.99 26.10 -32.21
C ARG A 177 6.90 26.84 -30.88
N ARG A 178 7.75 26.50 -29.92
CA ARG A 178 7.87 27.15 -28.61
C ARG A 178 9.35 27.46 -28.40
N ASP A 179 9.71 28.73 -28.40
CA ASP A 179 11.11 29.18 -28.31
C ASP A 179 12.02 28.43 -29.33
N ASP A 180 13.00 27.67 -28.83
CA ASP A 180 13.97 26.88 -29.60
C ASP A 180 13.58 25.40 -29.77
N GLU A 181 12.31 25.03 -29.52
CA GLU A 181 11.82 23.65 -29.59
C GLU A 181 10.55 23.52 -30.44
N TRP A 182 10.34 22.33 -31.00
CA TRP A 182 9.09 21.94 -31.65
C TRP A 182 8.24 21.09 -30.71
N SER A 183 6.96 21.42 -30.61
CA SER A 183 5.96 20.59 -29.95
C SER A 183 5.04 19.99 -31.00
N VAL A 184 4.98 18.66 -31.04
CA VAL A 184 4.21 17.89 -32.02
C VAL A 184 3.17 17.07 -31.29
N THR A 185 1.91 17.16 -31.73
CA THR A 185 0.84 16.29 -31.27
C THR A 185 0.35 15.43 -32.43
N LEU A 186 0.30 14.11 -32.25
CA LEU A 186 -0.20 13.15 -33.21
C LEU A 186 -1.38 12.37 -32.63
N TYR A 187 -2.37 12.07 -33.48
CA TYR A 187 -3.50 11.22 -33.16
C TYR A 187 -3.69 10.17 -34.26
N LEU A 188 -3.82 8.91 -33.87
CA LEU A 188 -4.35 7.84 -34.71
C LEU A 188 -5.86 7.77 -34.47
N THR A 189 -6.65 8.07 -35.49
CA THR A 189 -8.10 8.17 -35.41
C THR A 189 -8.78 7.11 -36.26
N ASN A 190 -9.77 6.44 -35.69
CA ASN A 190 -10.70 5.59 -36.42
C ASN A 190 -11.88 6.42 -36.95
N ALA A 191 -11.77 6.88 -38.20
CA ALA A 191 -12.81 7.62 -38.92
C ALA A 191 -13.67 6.70 -39.82
N GLN A 192 -13.61 5.38 -39.63
CA GLN A 192 -14.45 4.43 -40.36
C GLN A 192 -15.92 4.57 -39.96
N THR A 193 -16.82 4.14 -40.84
CA THR A 193 -18.26 4.00 -40.54
C THR A 193 -18.57 2.55 -40.23
N GLU A 194 -19.32 2.30 -39.15
CA GLU A 194 -19.66 0.93 -38.76
C GLU A 194 -20.62 0.27 -39.77
N PRO A 195 -20.33 -0.97 -40.23
CA PRO A 195 -21.26 -1.76 -41.02
C PRO A 195 -22.51 -2.11 -40.21
N LYS A 196 -23.66 -2.25 -40.88
CA LYS A 196 -24.91 -2.70 -40.24
C LYS A 196 -24.71 -4.07 -39.58
N ALA A 197 -25.36 -4.30 -38.43
CA ALA A 197 -25.23 -5.54 -37.65
C ALA A 197 -25.51 -6.85 -38.44
N ARG A 198 -26.38 -6.80 -39.46
CA ARG A 198 -26.70 -7.94 -40.34
C ARG A 198 -25.84 -8.04 -41.60
N SER A 199 -24.82 -7.20 -41.75
CA SER A 199 -23.89 -7.27 -42.88
C SER A 199 -23.03 -8.53 -42.82
N GLN A 200 -22.55 -9.00 -43.98
CA GLN A 200 -21.61 -10.12 -44.03
C GLN A 200 -20.25 -9.78 -43.40
N GLU A 201 -19.91 -8.50 -43.26
CA GLU A 201 -18.65 -8.03 -42.70
C GLU A 201 -18.66 -8.04 -41.17
N GLY A 202 -19.83 -7.80 -40.57
CA GLY A 202 -20.01 -7.69 -39.11
C GLY A 202 -19.49 -6.35 -38.56
N ARG A 203 -20.01 -5.94 -37.40
CA ARG A 203 -19.70 -4.62 -36.79
C ARG A 203 -18.22 -4.41 -36.52
N ASP A 204 -17.56 -5.42 -35.95
CA ASP A 204 -16.16 -5.36 -35.52
C ASP A 204 -15.14 -5.16 -36.66
N SER A 205 -15.57 -5.31 -37.93
CA SER A 205 -14.68 -5.10 -39.09
C SER A 205 -14.23 -3.65 -39.31
N ALA A 206 -14.96 -2.68 -38.75
CA ALA A 206 -14.62 -1.25 -38.76
C ALA A 206 -13.98 -0.77 -37.46
N TRP A 207 -13.74 -1.66 -36.50
CA TRP A 207 -13.05 -1.35 -35.26
C TRP A 207 -11.54 -1.53 -35.44
N VAL A 208 -10.77 -0.71 -34.72
CA VAL A 208 -9.30 -0.80 -34.70
C VAL A 208 -8.89 -1.39 -33.37
N PHE A 209 -8.13 -2.49 -33.43
CA PHE A 209 -7.67 -3.21 -32.25
C PHE A 209 -6.16 -3.08 -32.10
N GLN A 210 -5.66 -3.11 -30.87
CA GLN A 210 -4.23 -2.98 -30.55
C GLN A 210 -3.53 -1.81 -31.29
N PRO A 211 -4.10 -0.58 -31.28
CA PRO A 211 -3.50 0.55 -31.96
C PRO A 211 -2.15 0.93 -31.32
N GLU A 212 -1.15 1.16 -32.16
CA GLU A 212 0.17 1.62 -31.77
C GLU A 212 0.67 2.70 -32.74
N LEU A 213 1.16 3.80 -32.18
CA LEU A 213 1.97 4.79 -32.87
C LEU A 213 3.41 4.71 -32.35
N GLU A 214 4.35 4.67 -33.28
CA GLU A 214 5.79 4.78 -33.01
C GLU A 214 6.34 5.98 -33.78
N VAL A 215 7.11 6.84 -33.11
CA VAL A 215 7.73 8.03 -33.68
C VAL A 215 9.25 7.92 -33.56
N THR A 216 9.98 8.19 -34.64
CA THR A 216 11.44 8.10 -34.70
C THR A 216 12.04 9.26 -35.50
N GLY A 217 13.32 9.55 -35.29
CA GLY A 217 14.08 10.45 -36.18
C GLY A 217 14.33 9.80 -37.55
N VAL A 218 14.60 10.62 -38.58
CA VAL A 218 14.76 10.15 -39.99
C VAL A 218 15.83 9.06 -40.12
N ASP A 219 16.90 9.13 -39.32
CA ASP A 219 18.01 8.16 -39.31
C ASP A 219 18.12 7.41 -37.96
N GLY A 220 17.04 7.34 -37.17
CA GLY A 220 17.09 6.83 -35.80
C GLY A 220 17.86 7.75 -34.82
N ALA A 221 18.08 9.00 -35.22
CA ALA A 221 18.76 10.00 -34.41
C ALA A 221 17.96 10.30 -33.11
N PRO A 222 18.65 10.60 -32.00
CA PRO A 222 18.02 10.91 -30.72
C PRO A 222 17.45 12.34 -30.70
N ILE A 223 16.33 12.53 -31.40
CA ILE A 223 15.73 13.86 -31.63
C ILE A 223 14.78 14.33 -30.53
N PHE A 224 14.36 13.42 -29.64
CA PHE A 224 13.39 13.74 -28.60
C PHE A 224 14.11 14.29 -27.37
N SER A 225 13.73 15.48 -26.94
CA SER A 225 14.29 16.15 -25.76
C SER A 225 13.31 16.12 -24.58
N LYS A 226 13.81 16.47 -23.39
CA LYS A 226 13.01 16.55 -22.16
C LYS A 226 11.77 17.41 -22.44
N HIS A 227 10.60 16.81 -22.31
CA HIS A 227 9.34 17.53 -22.30
C HIS A 227 9.34 18.41 -21.06
N MET A 228 9.77 19.66 -21.21
CA MET A 228 9.72 20.62 -20.11
C MET A 228 8.25 20.83 -19.74
N ARG A 229 7.78 20.15 -18.69
CA ARG A 229 6.56 20.52 -17.96
C ARG A 229 6.60 21.97 -17.45
N MET A 230 7.77 22.62 -17.48
CA MET A 230 8.05 23.85 -16.75
C MET A 230 8.37 25.04 -17.66
N ARG A 231 7.46 25.39 -18.56
CA ARG A 231 7.19 26.80 -18.91
C ARG A 231 5.70 27.06 -19.10
N GLN A 232 4.85 26.38 -18.31
CA GLN A 232 3.53 26.94 -18.09
C GLN A 232 3.71 28.28 -17.40
N THR A 233 3.17 29.32 -18.02
CA THR A 233 3.14 30.70 -17.55
C THR A 233 2.51 30.78 -16.16
N GLY A 234 3.33 30.73 -15.11
CA GLY A 234 2.93 30.80 -13.71
C GLY A 234 4.15 30.84 -12.78
N THR A 235 3.96 31.28 -11.53
CA THR A 235 4.96 31.14 -10.46
C THR A 235 5.25 29.66 -10.25
N VAL A 236 6.46 29.23 -10.60
CA VAL A 236 6.92 27.88 -10.30
C VAL A 236 7.03 27.74 -8.79
N GLU A 237 6.28 26.80 -8.21
CA GLU A 237 6.33 26.53 -6.78
C GLU A 237 7.66 25.86 -6.40
N ALA A 238 8.19 26.17 -5.22
CA ALA A 238 9.47 25.62 -4.75
C ALA A 238 9.44 24.09 -4.65
N GLU A 239 8.26 23.50 -4.41
CA GLU A 239 8.05 22.06 -4.34
C GLU A 239 8.24 21.40 -5.72
N ASP A 240 7.66 21.97 -6.78
CA ASP A 240 7.82 21.47 -8.15
C ASP A 240 9.30 21.46 -8.58
N LEU A 241 10.05 22.51 -8.22
CA LEU A 241 11.49 22.57 -8.48
C LEU A 241 12.27 21.53 -7.68
N SER A 242 11.86 21.28 -6.43
CA SER A 242 12.48 20.25 -5.58
C SER A 242 12.26 18.85 -6.17
N MET A 243 11.05 18.58 -6.65
CA MET A 243 10.72 17.33 -7.33
C MET A 243 11.48 17.20 -8.64
N ASP A 244 11.48 18.22 -9.50
CA ASP A 244 12.24 18.16 -10.77
C ASP A 244 13.74 17.95 -10.52
N MET A 245 14.31 18.55 -9.47
CA MET A 245 15.71 18.32 -9.07
C MET A 245 15.94 16.86 -8.64
N ALA A 246 15.06 16.31 -7.79
CA ALA A 246 15.17 14.94 -7.29
C ALA A 246 15.07 13.90 -8.42
N TYR A 247 14.19 14.14 -9.39
CA TYR A 247 13.93 13.25 -10.53
C TYR A 247 14.56 13.75 -11.84
N ARG A 248 15.60 14.60 -11.79
CA ARG A 248 16.18 15.24 -12.98
C ARG A 248 16.71 14.28 -14.06
N HIS A 249 17.01 13.04 -13.68
CA HIS A 249 17.44 11.98 -14.59
C HIS A 249 16.28 11.11 -15.13
N GLU A 250 15.08 11.27 -14.58
CA GLU A 250 13.84 10.64 -15.05
C GLU A 250 13.11 11.61 -15.99
N THR A 251 13.43 11.50 -17.27
CA THR A 251 12.96 12.44 -18.29
C THR A 251 11.62 12.00 -18.88
N GLU A 252 10.60 12.85 -18.78
CA GLU A 252 9.37 12.72 -19.58
C GLU A 252 9.67 13.26 -20.99
N PHE A 253 9.56 12.43 -22.02
CA PHE A 253 9.78 12.85 -23.42
C PHE A 253 8.47 13.18 -24.16
N ALA A 254 7.36 12.64 -23.65
CA ALA A 254 6.06 12.74 -24.29
C ALA A 254 4.93 12.50 -23.29
N VAL A 255 3.78 13.10 -23.60
CA VAL A 255 2.51 12.88 -22.90
C VAL A 255 1.58 12.13 -23.83
N GLY A 256 1.04 11.01 -23.37
CA GLY A 256 0.06 10.23 -24.12
C GLY A 256 -1.37 10.75 -23.93
N HIS A 257 -2.20 10.63 -24.97
CA HIS A 257 -3.61 11.03 -24.99
C HIS A 257 -4.48 9.78 -25.16
N GLY A 258 -5.16 9.37 -24.08
CA GLY A 258 -5.94 8.12 -24.06
C GLY A 258 -5.08 6.84 -24.14
N VAL A 259 -3.76 6.97 -24.00
CA VAL A 259 -2.77 5.89 -24.06
C VAL A 259 -1.51 6.34 -23.30
N ALA A 260 -0.66 5.42 -22.83
CA ALA A 260 0.67 5.76 -22.29
C ALA A 260 1.70 5.88 -23.42
N VAL A 261 2.89 6.40 -23.11
CA VAL A 261 4.03 6.44 -24.06
C VAL A 261 5.27 5.85 -23.39
N HIS A 262 5.96 4.99 -24.12
CA HIS A 262 7.25 4.44 -23.74
C HIS A 262 8.34 5.11 -24.58
N ALA A 263 9.37 5.63 -23.92
CA ALA A 263 10.50 6.25 -24.57
C ALA A 263 11.71 5.30 -24.56
N GLN A 264 12.29 5.07 -25.73
CA GLN A 264 13.58 4.39 -25.85
C GLN A 264 14.69 5.43 -25.72
N VAL A 265 15.27 5.52 -24.53
CA VAL A 265 16.34 6.48 -24.21
C VAL A 265 17.62 6.14 -24.99
N ALA A 266 18.32 7.17 -25.47
CA ALA A 266 19.57 7.01 -26.19
C ALA A 266 20.70 6.52 -25.27
N PRO A 267 21.61 5.63 -25.72
CA PRO A 267 22.72 5.16 -24.89
C PRO A 267 23.61 6.31 -24.40
N GLY A 268 23.90 6.34 -23.10
CA GLY A 268 24.86 7.30 -22.51
C GLY A 268 24.29 8.67 -22.15
N THR A 269 22.99 8.91 -22.32
CA THR A 269 22.30 10.14 -21.90
C THR A 269 20.95 9.81 -21.27
N SER A 270 20.50 10.60 -20.30
CA SER A 270 19.13 10.51 -19.75
C SER A 270 18.19 11.56 -20.37
N GLY A 271 18.71 12.50 -21.15
CA GLY A 271 17.97 13.67 -21.63
C GLY A 271 17.48 13.57 -23.07
N GLN A 272 17.82 12.49 -23.78
CA GLN A 272 17.41 12.28 -25.18
C GLN A 272 16.90 10.86 -25.43
N ALA A 273 15.90 10.72 -26.30
CA ALA A 273 15.35 9.44 -26.74
C ALA A 273 15.44 9.28 -28.26
N VAL A 274 15.54 8.03 -28.73
CA VAL A 274 15.60 7.65 -30.16
C VAL A 274 14.24 7.27 -30.74
N ALA A 275 13.32 6.79 -29.90
CA ALA A 275 11.99 6.37 -30.31
C ALA A 275 10.96 6.61 -29.19
N LEU A 276 9.73 6.93 -29.59
CA LEU A 276 8.57 7.05 -28.72
C LEU A 276 7.45 6.15 -29.22
N THR A 277 6.95 5.26 -28.37
CA THR A 277 5.93 4.27 -28.74
C THR A 277 4.75 4.32 -27.78
N THR A 278 3.53 4.43 -28.30
CA THR A 278 2.33 4.37 -27.46
C THR A 278 2.14 2.98 -26.86
N ARG A 279 1.75 2.88 -25.59
CA ARG A 279 1.49 1.62 -24.88
C ARG A 279 0.09 1.63 -24.26
N VAL A 280 -0.75 0.68 -24.68
CA VAL A 280 -2.11 0.53 -24.10
C VAL A 280 -2.04 -0.03 -22.68
N ILE A 281 -1.23 -1.06 -22.48
CA ILE A 281 -0.92 -1.63 -21.17
C ILE A 281 0.51 -1.18 -20.84
N PRO A 282 0.70 -0.06 -20.12
CA PRO A 282 2.02 0.34 -19.67
C PRO A 282 2.53 -0.63 -18.61
N ASP A 283 3.83 -0.84 -18.61
CA ASP A 283 4.56 -1.59 -17.60
C ASP A 283 5.86 -0.87 -17.27
N TYR A 284 6.27 -1.00 -16.02
CA TYR A 284 7.50 -0.41 -15.52
C TYR A 284 8.12 -1.36 -14.49
N GLU A 285 9.42 -1.60 -14.61
CA GLU A 285 10.14 -2.39 -13.61
C GLU A 285 10.59 -1.49 -12.46
N VAL A 286 9.97 -1.67 -11.30
CA VAL A 286 10.40 -0.98 -10.08
C VAL A 286 11.56 -1.75 -9.46
N GLY A 287 12.75 -1.14 -9.47
CA GLY A 287 13.94 -1.69 -8.85
C GLY A 287 13.76 -1.97 -7.36
N ARG A 288 14.34 -3.08 -6.87
CA ARG A 288 14.33 -3.39 -5.44
C ARG A 288 15.34 -2.51 -4.71
N THR A 289 14.88 -1.70 -3.75
CA THR A 289 15.77 -0.99 -2.83
C THR A 289 16.40 -1.98 -1.85
N THR A 290 17.72 -1.97 -1.75
CA THR A 290 18.50 -2.73 -0.76
C THR A 290 19.38 -1.77 0.02
N PRO A 291 19.68 -2.04 1.30
CA PRO A 291 20.59 -1.20 2.08
C PRO A 291 21.98 -1.20 1.43
N PRO A 292 22.77 -0.11 1.58
CA PRO A 292 24.13 -0.07 1.09
C PRO A 292 24.97 -1.18 1.74
N THR A 293 25.82 -1.83 0.95
CA THR A 293 26.82 -2.75 1.49
C THR A 293 27.99 -1.97 2.08
N LEU A 294 28.85 -2.64 2.86
CA LEU A 294 30.09 -2.03 3.35
C LEU A 294 31.07 -1.69 2.22
N ALA A 295 30.91 -2.29 1.03
CA ALA A 295 31.67 -1.89 -0.15
C ALA A 295 31.14 -0.56 -0.73
N ASP A 296 29.82 -0.32 -0.66
CA ASP A 296 29.18 0.90 -1.15
C ASP A 296 29.41 2.07 -0.19
N LEU A 297 29.33 1.82 1.13
CA LEU A 297 29.51 2.84 2.15
C LEU A 297 30.35 2.30 3.33
N PRO A 298 31.69 2.30 3.20
CA PRO A 298 32.60 1.81 4.24
C PRO A 298 32.46 2.52 5.59
N ALA A 299 31.98 3.77 5.59
CA ALA A 299 31.75 4.55 6.80
C ALA A 299 30.72 3.93 7.75
N LEU A 300 29.90 2.97 7.29
CA LEU A 300 28.95 2.23 8.12
C LEU A 300 29.56 1.01 8.83
N ALA A 301 30.85 0.70 8.64
CA ALA A 301 31.47 -0.52 9.17
C ALA A 301 31.39 -0.65 10.69
N ASP A 302 31.49 0.46 11.41
CA ASP A 302 31.51 0.50 12.88
C ASP A 302 30.11 0.69 13.49
N VAL A 303 29.05 0.75 12.68
CA VAL A 303 27.67 0.90 13.17
C VAL A 303 27.13 -0.43 13.66
N ALA A 304 26.67 -0.49 14.91
CA ALA A 304 25.94 -1.67 15.39
C ALA A 304 24.51 -1.67 14.85
N LEU A 305 24.20 -2.62 13.96
CA LEU A 305 22.86 -2.80 13.39
C LEU A 305 22.11 -4.00 13.97
N ASP A 306 22.80 -4.95 14.61
CA ASP A 306 22.18 -6.15 15.20
C ASP A 306 21.33 -5.78 16.43
N MET A 307 20.03 -6.03 16.33
CA MET A 307 19.05 -5.67 17.36
C MET A 307 19.37 -6.34 18.71
N GLN A 308 19.84 -7.59 18.71
CA GLN A 308 20.17 -8.28 19.96
C GLN A 308 21.36 -7.61 20.66
N THR A 309 22.41 -7.29 19.91
CA THR A 309 23.59 -6.56 20.40
C THR A 309 23.16 -5.22 21.00
N LEU A 310 22.35 -4.44 20.28
CA LEU A 310 21.81 -3.17 20.78
C LEU A 310 20.97 -3.33 22.05
N SER A 311 20.26 -4.45 22.24
CA SER A 311 19.50 -4.69 23.47
C SER A 311 20.37 -5.00 24.70
N ASP A 312 21.61 -5.45 24.49
CA ASP A 312 22.50 -5.92 25.56
C ASP A 312 23.55 -4.86 25.99
N LEU A 313 23.82 -3.86 25.14
CA LEU A 313 24.78 -2.77 25.41
C LEU A 313 24.33 -1.83 26.52
N ASP A 314 25.24 -1.36 27.37
CA ASP A 314 24.97 -0.31 28.36
C ASP A 314 24.71 1.07 27.72
N ASP A 315 24.31 2.08 28.49
CA ASP A 315 23.88 3.39 27.95
C ASP A 315 25.04 4.08 27.19
N ALA A 316 26.26 4.02 27.74
CA ALA A 316 27.46 4.53 27.07
C ALA A 316 27.81 3.71 25.81
N GLY A 317 27.65 2.39 25.87
CA GLY A 317 27.82 1.48 24.74
C GLY A 317 26.82 1.73 23.62
N LEU A 318 25.56 2.03 23.94
CA LEU A 318 24.53 2.42 22.96
C LEU A 318 24.93 3.67 22.21
N VAL A 319 25.30 4.74 22.92
CA VAL A 319 25.76 5.98 22.29
C VAL A 319 26.95 5.70 21.37
N ALA A 320 28.00 5.05 21.89
CA ALA A 320 29.21 4.75 21.13
C ALA A 320 28.93 3.89 19.88
N ALA A 321 28.01 2.94 19.96
CA ALA A 321 27.69 2.03 18.87
C ALA A 321 26.79 2.67 17.78
N LEU A 322 26.08 3.75 18.10
CA LEU A 322 25.15 4.44 17.21
C LEU A 322 25.73 5.72 16.61
N THR A 323 26.65 6.40 17.29
CA THR A 323 27.31 7.63 16.79
C THR A 323 27.88 7.48 15.36
N PRO A 324 28.55 6.35 14.99
CA PRO A 324 29.10 6.19 13.64
C PRO A 324 28.06 6.30 12.52
N LEU A 325 26.76 6.03 12.79
CA LEU A 325 25.68 6.19 11.82
C LEU A 325 25.53 7.66 11.42
N THR A 326 25.56 8.56 12.40
CA THR A 326 25.43 10.00 12.18
C THR A 326 26.69 10.62 11.60
N ASP A 327 27.86 10.08 11.94
CA ASP A 327 29.13 10.52 11.37
C ASP A 327 29.22 10.16 9.88
N ALA A 328 28.84 8.93 9.53
CA ALA A 328 28.74 8.49 8.14
C ALA A 328 27.74 9.36 7.35
N TYR A 329 26.58 9.69 7.94
CA TYR A 329 25.60 10.55 7.28
C TYR A 329 26.10 11.99 7.12
N ALA A 330 26.80 12.55 8.12
CA ALA A 330 27.39 13.88 8.03
C ALA A 330 28.40 13.98 6.88
N VAL A 331 29.32 13.01 6.79
CA VAL A 331 30.30 12.93 5.69
C VAL A 331 29.61 12.81 4.34
N TRP A 332 28.52 12.03 4.25
CA TRP A 332 27.75 11.92 3.02
C TRP A 332 27.09 13.26 2.62
N ILE A 333 26.51 14.00 3.58
CA ILE A 333 25.93 15.34 3.31
C ILE A 333 27.02 16.31 2.84
N ASP A 334 28.20 16.32 3.46
CA ASP A 334 29.34 17.14 3.02
C ASP A 334 29.73 16.83 1.57
N GLY A 335 29.68 15.55 1.19
CA GLY A 335 29.91 15.09 -0.18
C GLY A 335 28.85 15.60 -1.16
N GLN A 336 27.57 15.56 -0.78
CA GLN A 336 26.47 16.10 -1.61
C GLN A 336 26.58 17.61 -1.78
N GLU A 337 26.93 18.34 -0.72
CA GLU A 337 27.13 19.79 -0.74
C GLU A 337 28.32 20.19 -1.62
N THR A 338 29.36 19.35 -1.69
CA THR A 338 30.49 19.55 -2.62
C THR A 338 30.09 19.23 -4.06
N ALA A 339 29.34 18.16 -4.28
CA ALA A 339 28.88 17.74 -5.60
C ALA A 339 27.83 18.70 -6.20
N ALA A 340 27.07 19.39 -5.35
CA ALA A 340 26.07 20.41 -5.65
C ALA A 340 26.59 21.61 -6.47
N ILE A 341 27.91 21.74 -6.66
CA ILE A 341 28.57 22.77 -7.47
C ILE A 341 28.48 22.44 -8.98
N SER A 342 27.93 21.28 -9.35
CA SER A 342 27.78 20.89 -10.75
C SER A 342 26.78 21.78 -11.52
N PRO A 343 27.03 22.08 -12.81
CA PRO A 343 26.16 22.96 -13.60
C PRO A 343 24.69 22.51 -13.68
N ASP A 344 24.43 21.20 -13.63
CA ASP A 344 23.07 20.62 -13.65
C ASP A 344 22.28 20.90 -12.37
N LEU A 345 22.95 21.02 -11.21
CA LEU A 345 22.32 21.31 -9.92
C LEU A 345 22.21 22.81 -9.65
N LEU A 346 23.17 23.61 -10.15
CA LEU A 346 23.13 25.08 -10.04
C LEU A 346 21.88 25.70 -10.70
N ALA A 347 21.30 25.02 -11.69
CA ALA A 347 20.06 25.45 -12.35
C ALA A 347 18.86 25.52 -11.39
N TYR A 348 18.89 24.79 -10.26
CA TYR A 348 17.80 24.74 -9.28
C TYR A 348 17.91 25.80 -8.17
N GLY A 349 18.95 26.65 -8.20
CA GLY A 349 19.03 27.88 -7.40
C GLY A 349 18.83 27.66 -5.90
N GLN A 350 17.78 28.27 -5.33
CA GLN A 350 17.52 28.31 -3.87
C GLN A 350 17.03 26.97 -3.29
N VAL A 351 16.56 26.04 -4.11
CA VAL A 351 16.07 24.73 -3.66
C VAL A 351 17.19 23.87 -3.08
N LEU A 352 18.37 23.93 -3.69
CA LEU A 352 19.50 23.09 -3.32
C LEU A 352 19.99 23.37 -1.88
N PRO A 353 20.25 24.64 -1.48
CA PRO A 353 20.54 24.97 -0.08
C PRO A 353 19.44 24.51 0.90
N GLN A 354 18.16 24.61 0.51
CA GLN A 354 17.05 24.20 1.37
C GLN A 354 17.04 22.67 1.59
N VAL A 355 17.29 21.88 0.55
CA VAL A 355 17.38 20.42 0.65
C VAL A 355 18.56 20.01 1.55
N ILE A 356 19.73 20.65 1.39
CA ILE A 356 20.88 20.40 2.28
C ILE A 356 20.55 20.80 3.73
N ALA A 357 19.90 21.95 3.94
CA ALA A 357 19.48 22.38 5.28
C ALA A 357 18.52 21.36 5.93
N ASN A 358 17.57 20.79 5.17
CA ASN A 358 16.67 19.75 5.64
C ASN A 358 17.45 18.47 6.03
N MET A 359 18.44 18.05 5.23
CA MET A 359 19.31 16.92 5.57
C MET A 359 20.09 17.15 6.87
N ARG A 360 20.64 18.36 7.07
CA ARG A 360 21.35 18.75 8.29
C ARG A 360 20.41 18.79 9.50
N SER A 361 19.18 19.27 9.33
CA SER A 361 18.15 19.24 10.37
C SER A 361 17.84 17.79 10.79
N ASN A 362 17.61 16.89 9.83
CA ASN A 362 17.38 15.47 10.12
C ASN A 362 18.58 14.81 10.81
N LEU A 363 19.81 15.14 10.40
CA LEU A 363 21.02 14.68 11.09
C LEU A 363 21.05 15.14 12.56
N ALA A 364 20.69 16.40 12.84
CA ALA A 364 20.62 16.93 14.20
C ALA A 364 19.56 16.20 15.04
N ARG A 365 18.38 15.91 14.46
CA ARG A 365 17.32 15.15 15.13
C ARG A 365 17.74 13.72 15.48
N ILE A 366 18.43 13.03 14.55
CA ILE A 366 18.97 11.68 14.83
C ILE A 366 20.00 11.73 15.97
N ARG A 367 20.89 12.74 15.96
CA ARG A 367 21.87 12.94 17.05
C ARG A 367 21.20 13.20 18.39
N ALA A 368 20.17 14.04 18.43
CA ALA A 368 19.37 14.27 19.64
C ALA A 368 18.74 12.98 20.17
N GLY A 369 18.29 12.09 19.27
CA GLY A 369 17.83 10.75 19.63
C GLY A 369 18.90 9.87 20.26
N ILE A 370 20.14 9.91 19.76
CA ILE A 370 21.28 9.17 20.35
C ILE A 370 21.66 9.77 21.71
N ASP A 371 21.75 11.10 21.79
CA ASP A 371 22.09 11.82 23.02
C ASP A 371 21.07 11.53 24.14
N LEU A 372 19.78 11.44 23.80
CA LEU A 372 18.71 11.05 24.72
C LEU A 372 18.98 9.68 25.37
N LEU A 373 19.47 8.69 24.61
CA LEU A 373 19.78 7.36 25.14
C LEU A 373 20.92 7.37 26.17
N GLY A 374 21.79 8.39 26.15
CA GLY A 374 22.83 8.58 27.15
C GLY A 374 22.40 9.41 28.37
N GLN A 375 21.26 10.12 28.27
CA GLN A 375 20.81 11.10 29.27
C GLN A 375 19.59 10.64 30.07
N ASP A 376 18.68 9.88 29.44
CA ASP A 376 17.46 9.38 30.05
C ASP A 376 17.49 7.84 30.18
N PRO A 377 17.63 7.30 31.41
CA PRO A 377 17.65 5.86 31.64
C PRO A 377 16.37 5.12 31.21
N GLN A 378 15.21 5.79 31.24
CA GLN A 378 13.96 5.19 30.78
C GLN A 378 13.94 5.10 29.26
N ALA A 379 14.45 6.12 28.56
CA ALA A 379 14.60 6.08 27.10
C ALA A 379 15.57 4.97 26.67
N ALA A 380 16.72 4.85 27.35
CA ALA A 380 17.69 3.78 27.10
C ALA A 380 17.07 2.39 27.30
N GLU A 381 16.37 2.17 28.42
CA GLU A 381 15.71 0.90 28.73
C GLU A 381 14.56 0.59 27.75
N ALA A 382 13.77 1.58 27.35
CA ALA A 382 12.74 1.42 26.33
C ALA A 382 13.33 1.07 24.96
N PHE A 383 14.48 1.64 24.61
CA PHE A 383 15.19 1.33 23.37
C PHE A 383 15.73 -0.11 23.38
N ARG A 384 16.27 -0.59 24.51
CA ARG A 384 16.67 -2.00 24.65
C ARG A 384 15.49 -2.95 24.56
N PHE A 385 14.38 -2.60 25.21
CA PHE A 385 13.12 -3.35 25.12
C PHE A 385 12.65 -3.46 23.66
N ALA A 386 12.65 -2.34 22.92
CA ALA A 386 12.25 -2.29 21.53
C ALA A 386 13.14 -3.19 20.64
N ASN A 387 14.46 -3.08 20.80
CA ASN A 387 15.42 -3.89 20.06
C ASN A 387 15.26 -5.39 20.36
N ARG A 388 15.10 -5.76 21.63
CA ARG A 388 14.85 -7.16 22.03
C ARG A 388 13.55 -7.70 21.44
N ALA A 389 12.47 -6.91 21.48
CA ALA A 389 11.18 -7.29 20.91
C ALA A 389 11.27 -7.47 19.39
N MET A 390 11.95 -6.56 18.70
CA MET A 390 12.14 -6.61 17.25
C MET A 390 13.03 -7.78 16.81
N ALA A 391 14.10 -8.07 17.54
CA ALA A 391 14.96 -9.24 17.29
C ALA A 391 14.14 -10.54 17.36
N GLN A 392 13.38 -10.71 18.45
CA GLN A 392 12.49 -11.87 18.62
C GLN A 392 11.42 -11.94 17.54
N GLN A 393 10.71 -10.84 17.28
CA GLN A 393 9.67 -10.76 16.26
C GLN A 393 10.20 -11.16 14.87
N ARG A 394 11.39 -10.69 14.51
CA ARG A 394 11.99 -10.93 13.20
C ARG A 394 12.37 -12.40 13.00
N VAL A 395 13.05 -13.00 13.97
CA VAL A 395 13.42 -14.43 13.95
C VAL A 395 12.15 -15.30 13.91
N ARG A 396 11.14 -14.96 14.72
CA ARG A 396 9.86 -15.70 14.80
C ARG A 396 9.05 -15.63 13.51
N THR A 397 9.08 -14.49 12.82
CA THR A 397 8.41 -14.30 11.52
C THR A 397 9.05 -15.17 10.45
N LEU A 398 10.39 -15.16 10.35
CA LEU A 398 11.13 -16.01 9.41
C LEU A 398 10.91 -17.50 9.69
N PHE A 399 10.90 -17.87 10.98
CA PHE A 399 10.63 -19.24 11.41
C PHE A 399 9.24 -19.71 10.99
N THR A 400 8.21 -18.89 11.28
CA THR A 400 6.83 -19.18 10.92
C THR A 400 6.64 -19.28 9.41
N GLU A 401 7.30 -18.41 8.63
CA GLU A 401 7.27 -18.45 7.17
C GLU A 401 7.88 -19.75 6.62
N ARG A 402 9.08 -20.14 7.08
CA ARG A 402 9.74 -21.38 6.63
C ARG A 402 8.94 -22.62 7.00
N LYS A 403 8.39 -22.66 8.22
CA LYS A 403 7.52 -23.75 8.69
C LYS A 403 6.26 -23.88 7.82
N ARG A 404 5.62 -22.76 7.44
CA ARG A 404 4.47 -22.75 6.53
C ARG A 404 4.81 -23.26 5.13
N ARG A 405 6.05 -23.07 4.67
CA ARG A 405 6.56 -23.61 3.40
C ARG A 405 7.00 -25.08 3.51
N GLY A 406 6.80 -25.74 4.65
CA GLY A 406 7.19 -27.13 4.87
C GLY A 406 8.70 -27.34 4.95
N GLN A 407 9.48 -26.28 5.23
CA GLN A 407 10.94 -26.37 5.32
C GLN A 407 11.36 -26.75 6.75
N PRO A 408 12.16 -27.82 6.95
CA PRO A 408 12.72 -28.13 8.26
C PRO A 408 13.66 -27.00 8.67
N THR A 409 13.41 -26.38 9.82
CA THR A 409 14.20 -25.26 10.32
C THR A 409 14.09 -25.23 11.84
N GLU A 410 15.23 -25.10 12.51
CA GLU A 410 15.27 -24.81 13.94
C GLU A 410 15.38 -23.29 14.16
N LEU A 411 14.86 -22.80 15.30
CA LEU A 411 14.93 -21.37 15.64
C LEU A 411 16.38 -20.88 15.75
N ALA A 412 17.28 -21.71 16.28
CA ALA A 412 18.69 -21.38 16.45
C ALA A 412 19.40 -21.11 15.11
N ASP A 413 18.98 -21.78 14.03
CA ASP A 413 19.55 -21.57 12.69
C ASP A 413 19.14 -20.22 12.08
N LEU A 414 18.08 -19.60 12.63
CA LEU A 414 17.56 -18.31 12.19
C LEU A 414 18.01 -17.16 13.09
N ASP A 415 18.44 -17.45 14.31
CA ASP A 415 18.86 -16.46 15.29
C ASP A 415 20.30 -15.99 15.03
N LEU A 416 20.49 -15.37 13.87
CA LEU A 416 21.76 -14.89 13.34
C LEU A 416 21.68 -13.39 13.07
N PRO A 417 22.78 -12.63 13.21
CA PRO A 417 22.77 -11.19 13.00
C PRO A 417 22.18 -10.74 11.66
N VAL A 418 22.47 -11.46 10.58
CA VAL A 418 21.94 -11.17 9.23
C VAL A 418 20.41 -11.15 9.17
N ASN A 419 19.73 -11.90 10.05
CA ASN A 419 18.28 -12.00 10.07
C ASN A 419 17.62 -10.96 10.98
N ARG A 420 18.35 -10.44 11.97
CA ARG A 420 17.84 -9.54 13.03
C ARG A 420 18.59 -8.20 13.10
N SER A 421 19.21 -7.79 12.00
CA SER A 421 19.84 -6.47 11.87
C SER A 421 18.89 -5.46 11.25
N TRP A 422 18.97 -4.22 11.73
CA TRP A 422 18.34 -3.07 11.10
C TRP A 422 18.94 -2.80 9.73
N TYR A 423 18.12 -2.26 8.83
CA TYR A 423 18.65 -1.43 7.76
C TYR A 423 18.97 -0.05 8.33
N PRO A 424 20.07 0.61 7.89
CA PRO A 424 20.49 1.89 8.47
C PRO A 424 19.38 2.95 8.52
N PHE A 425 18.56 3.06 7.47
CA PHE A 425 17.45 4.03 7.46
C PHE A 425 16.36 3.70 8.49
N GLN A 426 16.12 2.42 8.80
CA GLN A 426 15.10 2.02 9.78
C GLN A 426 15.52 2.50 11.17
N LEU A 427 16.79 2.27 11.51
CA LEU A 427 17.38 2.69 12.76
C LEU A 427 17.45 4.22 12.85
N ALA A 428 17.87 4.90 11.78
CA ALA A 428 17.86 6.36 11.71
C ALA A 428 16.45 6.94 11.91
N PHE A 429 15.42 6.34 11.30
CA PHE A 429 14.04 6.76 11.47
C PHE A 429 13.54 6.58 12.91
N VAL A 430 13.89 5.46 13.56
CA VAL A 430 13.56 5.25 14.98
C VAL A 430 14.24 6.30 15.85
N LEU A 431 15.55 6.49 15.70
CA LEU A 431 16.34 7.45 16.49
C LEU A 431 15.83 8.89 16.33
N LEU A 432 15.52 9.30 15.11
CA LEU A 432 14.97 10.61 14.79
C LEU A 432 13.68 10.93 15.56
N ASN A 433 12.85 9.92 15.86
CA ASN A 433 11.55 10.10 16.53
C ASN A 433 11.60 9.95 18.06
N LEU A 434 12.71 9.45 18.65
CA LEU A 434 12.74 9.16 20.10
C LEU A 434 12.48 10.38 20.98
N PRO A 435 13.08 11.57 20.72
CA PRO A 435 12.84 12.74 21.57
C PRO A 435 11.37 13.13 21.65
N ALA A 436 10.69 13.25 20.49
CA ALA A 436 9.29 13.63 20.43
C ALA A 436 8.34 12.61 21.08
N ILE A 437 8.65 11.31 21.01
CA ILE A 437 7.85 10.27 21.67
C ILE A 437 8.06 10.27 23.19
N THR A 438 9.27 10.57 23.64
CA THR A 438 9.66 10.49 25.05
C THR A 438 9.13 11.69 25.83
N ASP A 439 9.25 12.90 25.29
CA ASP A 439 8.79 14.14 25.93
C ASP A 439 7.46 14.62 25.31
N ILE A 440 6.42 14.70 26.13
CA ILE A 440 5.08 15.16 25.72
C ILE A 440 5.06 16.65 25.35
N HIS A 441 6.01 17.43 25.87
CA HIS A 441 6.15 18.87 25.59
C HIS A 441 7.18 19.18 24.51
N HIS A 442 7.74 18.15 23.85
CA HIS A 442 8.69 18.35 22.78
C HIS A 442 8.06 19.19 21.66
N PRO A 443 8.75 20.21 21.11
CA PRO A 443 8.16 21.09 20.11
C PRO A 443 7.63 20.36 18.88
N GLU A 444 8.38 19.36 18.40
CA GLU A 444 7.96 18.51 17.28
C GLU A 444 6.72 17.66 17.54
N ARG A 445 6.27 17.55 18.80
CA ARG A 445 5.05 16.81 19.19
C ARG A 445 3.86 17.71 19.42
N SER A 446 4.01 18.78 20.20
CA SER A 446 2.87 19.51 20.76
C SER A 446 2.87 21.01 20.46
N HIS A 447 3.92 21.55 19.83
CA HIS A 447 3.95 22.97 19.51
C HIS A 447 3.01 23.31 18.35
N PRO A 448 2.16 24.34 18.45
CA PRO A 448 1.15 24.67 17.43
C PRO A 448 1.70 24.93 16.02
N THR A 449 2.98 25.32 15.90
CA THR A 449 3.62 25.65 14.61
C THR A 449 4.89 24.86 14.34
N GLU A 450 5.39 24.09 15.30
CA GLU A 450 6.64 23.31 15.16
C GLU A 450 6.38 21.80 15.23
N ALA A 451 5.14 21.37 15.51
CA ALA A 451 4.76 19.97 15.43
C ALA A 451 5.07 19.41 14.04
N ALA A 452 5.68 18.24 14.01
CA ALA A 452 6.16 17.59 12.80
C ALA A 452 5.39 16.29 12.53
N ALA A 453 5.19 16.00 11.24
CA ALA A 453 4.75 14.69 10.77
C ALA A 453 5.86 14.07 9.92
N ASP A 454 6.45 12.98 10.42
CA ASP A 454 7.56 12.32 9.72
C ASP A 454 7.06 11.33 8.66
N LEU A 455 7.50 11.52 7.42
CA LEU A 455 7.12 10.69 6.28
C LEU A 455 8.16 9.60 6.01
N LEU A 456 7.77 8.33 6.21
CA LEU A 456 8.59 7.17 5.83
C LEU A 456 8.25 6.68 4.41
N TRP A 457 8.96 7.21 3.42
CA TRP A 457 8.72 6.90 2.02
C TRP A 457 9.80 5.96 1.42
N PHE A 458 9.40 4.70 1.19
CA PHE A 458 10.20 3.65 0.53
C PHE A 458 9.28 2.72 -0.27
N PRO A 459 9.78 2.05 -1.32
CA PRO A 459 8.99 1.09 -2.09
C PRO A 459 8.58 -0.12 -1.23
N THR A 460 7.54 -0.83 -1.68
CA THR A 460 7.08 -2.06 -1.03
C THR A 460 8.19 -3.11 -0.99
N GLY A 461 8.30 -3.81 0.13
CA GLY A 461 9.42 -4.74 0.37
C GLY A 461 10.76 -4.08 0.74
N GLY A 462 10.83 -2.73 0.79
CA GLY A 462 12.03 -1.98 1.20
C GLY A 462 12.31 -1.97 2.71
N GLY A 463 11.44 -2.58 3.54
CA GLY A 463 11.63 -2.67 5.00
C GLY A 463 10.99 -1.56 5.83
N LYS A 464 9.98 -0.83 5.30
CA LYS A 464 9.25 0.21 6.06
C LYS A 464 8.64 -0.31 7.36
N THR A 465 8.09 -1.52 7.29
CA THR A 465 7.37 -2.11 8.41
C THR A 465 8.21 -2.30 9.64
N GLU A 466 9.43 -2.77 9.48
CA GLU A 466 10.35 -2.95 10.59
C GLU A 466 10.64 -1.62 11.30
N ALA A 467 10.75 -0.50 10.58
CA ALA A 467 10.99 0.82 11.18
C ALA A 467 9.83 1.28 12.08
N TYR A 468 8.58 1.27 11.58
CA TYR A 468 7.44 1.71 12.39
C TYR A 468 7.07 0.70 13.50
N LEU A 469 7.36 -0.60 13.32
CA LEU A 469 7.21 -1.59 14.39
C LEU A 469 8.27 -1.40 15.48
N GLY A 470 9.50 -1.04 15.13
CA GLY A 470 10.53 -0.67 16.10
C GLY A 470 10.13 0.54 16.93
N LEU A 471 9.58 1.56 16.27
CA LEU A 471 9.06 2.75 16.93
C LEU A 471 7.87 2.43 17.84
N THR A 472 6.95 1.58 17.36
CA THR A 472 5.83 1.05 18.15
C THR A 472 6.34 0.39 19.43
N ALA A 473 7.32 -0.51 19.33
CA ALA A 473 7.88 -1.21 20.48
C ALA A 473 8.51 -0.26 21.50
N TYR A 474 9.22 0.78 21.03
CA TYR A 474 9.75 1.84 21.87
C TYR A 474 8.63 2.59 22.61
N THR A 475 7.61 3.05 21.88
CA THR A 475 6.43 3.74 22.47
C THR A 475 5.75 2.90 23.55
N LEU A 476 5.59 1.59 23.31
CA LEU A 476 5.04 0.67 24.30
C LEU A 476 5.90 0.57 25.56
N GLY A 477 7.22 0.49 25.40
CA GLY A 477 8.18 0.40 26.50
C GLY A 477 8.23 1.68 27.33
N ILE A 478 8.48 2.83 26.69
CA ILE A 478 8.66 4.12 27.37
C ILE A 478 7.40 4.52 28.13
N ARG A 479 6.22 4.27 27.56
CA ARG A 479 4.93 4.55 28.21
C ARG A 479 4.74 3.76 29.51
N ARG A 480 5.20 2.50 29.57
CA ARG A 480 5.15 1.69 30.81
C ARG A 480 6.15 2.19 31.85
N LEU A 481 7.35 2.56 31.44
CA LEU A 481 8.40 3.05 32.34
C LEU A 481 8.04 4.40 32.96
N GLN A 482 7.45 5.31 32.19
CA GLN A 482 7.01 6.63 32.66
C GLN A 482 5.83 6.55 33.63
N GLY A 483 5.02 5.49 33.56
CA GLY A 483 3.88 5.31 34.47
C GLY A 483 2.83 6.40 34.30
N VAL A 484 2.61 7.20 35.34
CA VAL A 484 1.60 8.28 35.34
C VAL A 484 2.25 9.62 35.02
N VAL A 485 1.78 10.28 33.97
CA VAL A 485 2.24 11.60 33.51
C VAL A 485 1.03 12.54 33.50
N GLU A 486 1.14 13.72 34.12
CA GLU A 486 0.05 14.70 34.23
C GLU A 486 -1.31 14.10 34.65
N GLY A 487 -1.30 13.15 35.58
CA GLY A 487 -2.52 12.48 36.08
C GLY A 487 -3.07 11.38 35.17
N HIS A 488 -2.48 11.17 33.99
CA HIS A 488 -2.87 10.16 33.02
C HIS A 488 -1.96 8.92 33.12
N SER A 489 -2.57 7.74 33.29
CA SER A 489 -1.79 6.49 33.42
C SER A 489 -1.37 5.91 32.06
N GLY A 490 -0.08 5.60 31.93
CA GLY A 490 0.52 4.86 30.82
C GLY A 490 0.57 3.34 31.02
N LEU A 491 0.14 2.84 32.17
CA LEU A 491 0.17 1.40 32.49
C LEU A 491 -0.85 0.58 31.67
N ALA A 492 -1.80 1.24 31.03
CA ALA A 492 -2.79 0.64 30.13
C ALA A 492 -3.24 1.68 29.07
N GLY A 493 -4.16 1.28 28.20
CA GLY A 493 -4.69 2.13 27.15
C GLY A 493 -4.04 1.90 25.79
N VAL A 494 -4.65 2.48 24.76
CA VAL A 494 -4.09 2.51 23.41
C VAL A 494 -2.90 3.46 23.39
N ALA A 495 -1.71 2.91 23.14
CA ALA A 495 -0.47 3.68 23.03
C ALA A 495 -0.18 4.03 21.56
N VAL A 496 -0.49 3.11 20.65
CA VAL A 496 -0.25 3.28 19.21
C VAL A 496 -1.55 3.03 18.44
N LEU A 497 -1.93 3.98 17.60
CA LEU A 497 -3.07 3.89 16.70
C LEU A 497 -2.58 3.82 15.25
N MET A 498 -2.75 2.67 14.61
CA MET A 498 -2.39 2.46 13.22
C MET A 498 -3.65 2.48 12.33
N ARG A 499 -3.68 3.38 11.35
CA ARG A 499 -4.86 3.70 10.55
C ARG A 499 -4.71 3.20 9.11
N TYR A 500 -5.78 2.61 8.60
CA TYR A 500 -5.88 2.10 7.24
C TYR A 500 -7.13 2.63 6.53
N THR A 501 -6.94 2.89 5.24
CA THR A 501 -7.95 3.30 4.27
C THR A 501 -8.68 2.10 3.65
N LEU A 502 -7.97 1.00 3.37
CA LEU A 502 -8.49 -0.17 2.63
C LEU A 502 -8.44 -1.47 3.45
N ARG A 503 -9.52 -2.27 3.35
CA ARG A 503 -9.78 -3.45 4.20
C ARG A 503 -8.80 -4.63 4.04
N LEU A 504 -8.29 -4.89 2.83
CA LEU A 504 -7.54 -6.13 2.54
C LEU A 504 -6.11 -6.12 3.10
N LEU A 505 -5.46 -4.95 3.09
CA LEU A 505 -4.08 -4.79 3.59
C LEU A 505 -4.03 -4.94 5.13
N THR A 506 -5.11 -4.56 5.81
CA THR A 506 -5.23 -4.51 7.27
C THR A 506 -4.92 -5.85 7.94
N LEU A 507 -5.38 -6.98 7.37
CA LEU A 507 -5.18 -8.29 8.00
C LEU A 507 -3.73 -8.78 7.91
N GLN A 508 -3.05 -8.53 6.80
CA GLN A 508 -1.64 -8.91 6.66
C GLN A 508 -0.75 -8.12 7.62
N GLN A 509 -1.04 -6.83 7.80
CA GLN A 509 -0.31 -5.99 8.76
C GLN A 509 -0.65 -6.37 10.20
N PHE A 510 -1.90 -6.75 10.48
CA PHE A 510 -2.30 -7.32 11.78
C PHE A 510 -1.49 -8.57 12.13
N GLN A 511 -1.29 -9.49 11.18
CA GLN A 511 -0.48 -10.69 11.43
C GLN A 511 0.97 -10.37 11.79
N ARG A 512 1.59 -9.40 11.10
CA ARG A 512 2.98 -8.99 11.38
C ARG A 512 3.10 -8.28 12.72
N ALA A 513 2.18 -7.35 13.01
CA ALA A 513 2.14 -6.63 14.27
C ALA A 513 1.80 -7.55 15.46
N ALA A 514 1.00 -8.61 15.25
CA ALA A 514 0.73 -9.61 16.29
C ALA A 514 2.00 -10.35 16.73
N ALA A 515 2.95 -10.60 15.83
CA ALA A 515 4.24 -11.19 16.19
C ALA A 515 5.07 -10.25 17.09
N LEU A 516 5.02 -8.93 16.84
CA LEU A 516 5.65 -7.93 17.71
C LEU A 516 5.02 -7.94 19.11
N ILE A 517 3.68 -7.87 19.19
CA ILE A 517 3.00 -7.83 20.49
C ILE A 517 3.22 -9.13 21.27
N CYS A 518 3.28 -10.29 20.61
CA CYS A 518 3.72 -11.53 21.25
C CYS A 518 5.14 -11.42 21.83
N ALA A 519 6.08 -10.78 21.14
CA ALA A 519 7.43 -10.55 21.67
C ALA A 519 7.42 -9.60 22.88
N CYS A 520 6.71 -8.47 22.80
CA CYS A 520 6.55 -7.54 23.92
C CYS A 520 5.94 -8.23 25.15
N GLU A 521 4.87 -9.02 24.97
CA GLU A 521 4.23 -9.75 26.05
C GLU A 521 5.14 -10.84 26.63
N ARG A 522 5.94 -11.51 25.78
CA ARG A 522 6.91 -12.50 26.24
C ARG A 522 7.97 -11.88 27.13
N ILE A 523 8.51 -10.72 26.73
CA ILE A 523 9.50 -9.97 27.52
C ILE A 523 8.90 -9.51 28.85
N ARG A 524 7.65 -9.02 28.84
CA ARG A 524 6.91 -8.65 30.06
C ARG A 524 6.75 -9.82 31.02
N GLN A 525 6.33 -10.98 30.51
CA GLN A 525 6.18 -12.20 31.31
C GLN A 525 7.51 -12.69 31.89
N GLU A 526 8.57 -12.72 31.07
CA GLU A 526 9.93 -13.06 31.52
C GLU A 526 10.41 -12.18 32.67
N ALA A 527 10.19 -10.87 32.56
CA ALA A 527 10.54 -9.92 33.61
C ALA A 527 9.73 -10.18 34.88
N MET A 528 8.41 -10.35 34.76
CA MET A 528 7.53 -10.67 35.89
C MET A 528 7.91 -11.98 36.59
N ASP A 529 8.23 -13.03 35.83
CA ASP A 529 8.68 -14.34 36.36
C ASP A 529 10.03 -14.20 37.09
N ALA A 530 10.88 -13.28 36.65
CA ALA A 530 12.14 -12.92 37.31
C ALA A 530 11.96 -11.95 38.49
N GLY A 531 10.73 -11.53 38.81
CA GLY A 531 10.42 -10.62 39.90
C GLY A 531 10.58 -9.13 39.57
N ASP A 532 10.63 -8.76 38.29
CA ASP A 532 10.77 -7.39 37.80
C ASP A 532 9.44 -6.84 37.25
N PRO A 533 8.77 -5.94 38.00
CA PRO A 533 7.45 -5.43 37.62
C PRO A 533 7.49 -4.21 36.68
N ARG A 534 8.66 -3.80 36.15
CA ARG A 534 8.80 -2.51 35.43
C ARG A 534 7.87 -2.34 34.23
N TRP A 535 7.51 -3.45 33.57
CA TRP A 535 6.63 -3.45 32.40
C TRP A 535 5.13 -3.52 32.76
N GLY A 536 4.81 -3.61 34.05
CA GLY A 536 3.45 -3.66 34.58
C GLY A 536 2.76 -5.02 34.45
N VAL A 537 1.60 -5.12 35.12
CA VAL A 537 0.80 -6.35 35.17
C VAL A 537 -0.14 -6.50 33.98
N GLU A 538 -0.50 -5.40 33.32
CA GLU A 538 -1.43 -5.40 32.19
C GLU A 538 -0.73 -5.95 30.93
N PRO A 539 -1.27 -6.99 30.27
CA PRO A 539 -0.70 -7.54 29.05
C PRO A 539 -0.56 -6.54 27.91
N PHE A 540 0.49 -6.68 27.11
CA PHE A 540 0.55 -5.99 25.81
C PHE A 540 -0.40 -6.69 24.85
N ARG A 541 -1.33 -5.94 24.23
CA ARG A 541 -2.33 -6.50 23.30
C ARG A 541 -2.37 -5.76 21.97
N ILE A 542 -2.75 -6.47 20.91
CA ILE A 542 -3.07 -5.91 19.60
C ILE A 542 -4.57 -5.94 19.36
N GLY A 543 -5.14 -4.81 18.96
CA GLY A 543 -6.54 -4.64 18.59
C GLY A 543 -6.73 -4.65 17.09
N LEU A 544 -7.81 -5.26 16.61
CA LEU A 544 -8.32 -5.08 15.25
C LEU A 544 -9.73 -4.48 15.32
N TRP A 545 -9.85 -3.21 14.93
CA TRP A 545 -11.08 -2.43 14.97
C TRP A 545 -11.48 -2.03 13.55
N VAL A 546 -12.23 -2.90 12.90
CA VAL A 546 -12.60 -2.83 11.48
C VAL A 546 -14.07 -3.15 11.28
N GLY A 547 -14.65 -2.77 10.13
CA GLY A 547 -16.06 -2.97 9.83
C GLY A 547 -16.64 -4.35 10.19
N GLY A 548 -17.92 -4.38 10.59
CA GLY A 548 -18.60 -5.57 11.14
C GLY A 548 -18.73 -6.77 10.17
N SER A 549 -18.45 -6.56 8.88
CA SER A 549 -18.32 -7.63 7.89
C SER A 549 -17.01 -8.42 8.04
N SER A 550 -16.01 -7.86 8.70
CA SER A 550 -14.69 -8.47 8.91
C SER A 550 -14.56 -9.08 10.31
N THR A 551 -14.91 -8.33 11.36
CA THR A 551 -14.85 -8.80 12.75
C THR A 551 -16.18 -8.61 13.49
N PRO A 552 -16.48 -9.43 14.52
CA PRO A 552 -17.70 -9.29 15.30
C PRO A 552 -17.70 -8.01 16.15
N ASN A 553 -18.86 -7.35 16.25
CA ASN A 553 -19.01 -6.19 17.13
C ASN A 553 -19.19 -6.57 18.62
N SER A 554 -19.76 -7.75 18.90
CA SER A 554 -20.06 -8.19 20.26
C SER A 554 -19.55 -9.60 20.57
N THR A 555 -19.36 -9.88 21.85
CA THR A 555 -18.96 -11.21 22.33
C THR A 555 -20.05 -12.27 22.07
N SER A 556 -21.32 -11.88 22.06
CA SER A 556 -22.43 -12.74 21.64
C SER A 556 -22.34 -13.10 20.15
N ALA A 557 -22.11 -12.12 19.28
CA ALA A 557 -21.93 -12.35 17.84
C ALA A 557 -20.69 -13.22 17.55
N SER A 558 -19.64 -13.07 18.35
CA SER A 558 -18.46 -13.95 18.32
C SER A 558 -18.82 -15.41 18.66
N ALA A 559 -19.62 -15.64 19.72
CA ALA A 559 -20.09 -16.98 20.07
C ALA A 559 -20.96 -17.60 18.96
N GLU A 560 -21.89 -16.82 18.38
CA GLU A 560 -22.71 -17.25 17.25
C GLU A 560 -21.85 -17.64 16.04
N ALA A 561 -20.84 -16.82 15.71
CA ALA A 561 -19.92 -17.08 14.60
C ALA A 561 -19.12 -18.38 14.77
N LEU A 562 -18.82 -18.79 16.02
CA LEU A 562 -18.11 -20.04 16.30
C LEU A 562 -19.01 -21.29 16.30
N GLN A 563 -20.31 -21.16 16.57
CA GLN A 563 -21.24 -22.31 16.69
C GLN A 563 -21.82 -22.80 15.36
N GLY A 564 -21.73 -22.01 14.28
CA GLY A 564 -22.06 -22.42 12.92
C GLY A 564 -23.40 -21.89 12.40
N GLY A 565 -23.32 -20.88 11.54
CA GLY A 565 -24.42 -20.40 10.68
C GLY A 565 -23.87 -19.47 9.61
N HIS A 566 -23.60 -19.99 8.42
CA HIS A 566 -23.07 -19.19 7.31
C HIS A 566 -24.14 -18.24 6.77
N GLY A 567 -23.80 -16.96 6.73
CA GLY A 567 -24.16 -16.06 5.65
C GLY A 567 -22.88 -15.28 5.27
N PRO A 568 -22.62 -14.98 3.98
CA PRO A 568 -21.41 -14.28 3.52
C PRO A 568 -21.25 -12.84 4.02
N ARG A 569 -22.10 -12.38 4.96
CA ARG A 569 -22.23 -10.99 5.42
C ARG A 569 -21.86 -10.74 6.89
N ARG A 570 -21.41 -11.74 7.67
CA ARG A 570 -21.06 -11.54 9.10
C ARG A 570 -19.57 -11.83 9.38
N GLY A 571 -18.90 -10.90 10.07
CA GLY A 571 -17.49 -11.01 10.44
C GLY A 571 -17.20 -12.17 11.39
N THR A 572 -15.94 -12.62 11.40
CA THR A 572 -15.48 -13.79 12.19
C THR A 572 -14.41 -13.38 13.20
N PRO A 573 -14.41 -13.93 14.44
CA PRO A 573 -13.29 -13.73 15.36
C PRO A 573 -12.01 -14.49 14.94
N TYR A 574 -12.11 -15.39 13.96
CA TYR A 574 -10.99 -16.21 13.47
C TYR A 574 -10.12 -15.46 12.45
N GLN A 575 -9.34 -14.50 12.95
CA GLN A 575 -8.49 -13.62 12.13
C GLN A 575 -7.05 -14.15 11.93
N LEU A 576 -6.58 -15.07 12.78
CA LEU A 576 -5.27 -15.71 12.65
C LEU A 576 -5.43 -17.20 12.41
N THR A 577 -4.97 -17.67 11.25
CA THR A 577 -5.00 -19.10 10.89
C THR A 577 -3.77 -19.86 11.38
N THR A 578 -2.70 -19.13 11.71
CA THR A 578 -1.45 -19.69 12.24
C THR A 578 -0.95 -18.84 13.40
N CYS A 579 -0.31 -19.47 14.37
CA CYS A 579 0.26 -18.78 15.52
C CYS A 579 1.39 -17.85 15.07
N PRO A 580 1.33 -16.54 15.38
CA PRO A 580 2.36 -15.58 14.99
C PRO A 580 3.72 -15.82 15.67
N TRP A 581 3.76 -16.67 16.71
CA TRP A 581 4.98 -16.98 17.46
C TRP A 581 5.69 -18.25 17.00
N CYS A 582 4.95 -19.34 16.75
CA CYS A 582 5.56 -20.64 16.46
C CYS A 582 5.10 -21.26 15.12
N GLY A 583 4.23 -20.58 14.38
CA GLY A 583 3.69 -21.03 13.10
C GLY A 583 2.80 -22.27 13.15
N SER A 584 2.45 -22.79 14.33
CA SER A 584 1.50 -23.88 14.45
C SER A 584 0.10 -23.44 14.02
N GLU A 585 -0.64 -24.33 13.37
CA GLU A 585 -1.99 -24.08 12.88
C GLU A 585 -2.94 -23.74 14.03
N ILE A 586 -3.83 -22.77 13.82
CA ILE A 586 -4.93 -22.44 14.71
C ILE A 586 -6.20 -22.96 14.04
N LYS A 587 -7.11 -23.53 14.82
CA LYS A 587 -8.38 -24.09 14.32
C LYS A 587 -9.52 -23.47 15.07
N GLN A 588 -10.49 -22.94 14.32
CA GLN A 588 -11.64 -22.22 14.86
C GLN A 588 -12.43 -23.04 15.90
N ASP A 589 -12.61 -24.35 15.65
CA ASP A 589 -13.39 -25.27 16.47
C ASP A 589 -12.70 -25.72 17.77
N ARG A 590 -11.36 -25.58 17.85
CA ARG A 590 -10.57 -26.12 18.97
C ARG A 590 -9.83 -25.08 19.79
N HIS A 591 -9.41 -24.00 19.13
CA HIS A 591 -8.43 -23.07 19.69
C HIS A 591 -9.02 -21.70 19.97
N LEU A 592 -10.30 -21.48 19.67
CA LEU A 592 -11.03 -20.27 20.05
C LEU A 592 -12.03 -20.62 21.16
N ARG A 593 -12.10 -19.76 22.18
CA ARG A 593 -13.07 -19.87 23.28
C ARG A 593 -13.71 -18.53 23.55
N VAL A 594 -15.04 -18.53 23.72
CA VAL A 594 -15.79 -17.34 24.09
C VAL A 594 -16.26 -17.47 25.53
N ASP A 595 -15.76 -16.59 26.38
CA ASP A 595 -16.25 -16.36 27.73
C ASP A 595 -17.39 -15.33 27.64
N PRO A 596 -18.66 -15.70 27.93
CA PRO A 596 -19.78 -14.78 27.81
C PRO A 596 -19.67 -13.62 28.80
N TYR A 597 -20.25 -12.46 28.46
CA TYR A 597 -20.21 -11.26 29.31
C TYR A 597 -20.90 -11.48 30.66
N GLU A 598 -22.12 -12.06 30.68
CA GLU A 598 -22.93 -12.21 31.90
C GLU A 598 -22.29 -13.09 32.98
N ARG A 599 -21.61 -14.17 32.58
CA ARG A 599 -21.12 -15.23 33.49
C ARG A 599 -19.60 -15.40 33.48
N GLY A 600 -18.91 -14.72 32.58
CA GLY A 600 -17.47 -14.80 32.37
C GLY A 600 -16.83 -13.42 32.30
N ARG A 601 -15.76 -13.31 31.50
CA ARG A 601 -15.01 -12.07 31.30
C ARG A 601 -15.50 -11.23 30.12
N GLY A 602 -16.44 -11.75 29.33
CA GLY A 602 -16.79 -11.18 28.03
C GLY A 602 -15.55 -11.17 27.13
N ARG A 603 -14.96 -12.32 26.85
CA ARG A 603 -13.68 -12.43 26.11
C ARG A 603 -13.77 -13.45 25.00
N THR A 604 -13.21 -13.16 23.84
CA THR A 604 -12.93 -14.12 22.78
C THR A 604 -11.44 -14.41 22.80
N LEU A 605 -11.08 -15.55 23.36
CA LEU A 605 -9.69 -15.97 23.53
C LEU A 605 -9.27 -16.85 22.35
N MET A 606 -8.09 -16.56 21.81
CA MET A 606 -7.46 -17.35 20.76
C MET A 606 -6.17 -17.97 21.28
N PHE A 607 -6.03 -19.28 21.14
CA PHE A 607 -4.86 -20.03 21.61
C PHE A 607 -4.03 -20.57 20.46
N CYS A 608 -2.75 -20.76 20.70
CA CYS A 608 -1.87 -21.48 19.77
C CYS A 608 -2.25 -22.97 19.72
N GLY A 609 -2.37 -23.53 18.50
CA GLY A 609 -2.65 -24.96 18.29
C GLY A 609 -1.41 -25.86 18.27
N ASP A 610 -0.38 -25.51 19.05
CA ASP A 610 0.78 -26.39 19.22
C ASP A 610 0.41 -27.58 20.11
N ALA A 611 0.31 -28.77 19.51
CA ALA A 611 -0.13 -29.99 20.16
C ALA A 611 0.80 -30.45 21.30
N LEU A 612 2.09 -30.08 21.27
CA LEU A 612 3.05 -30.43 22.31
C LEU A 612 2.98 -29.50 23.52
N GLY A 613 2.26 -28.38 23.43
CA GLY A 613 2.13 -27.41 24.51
C GLY A 613 3.44 -26.69 24.85
N GLN A 614 4.37 -26.58 23.91
CA GLN A 614 5.67 -25.91 24.09
C GLN A 614 5.57 -24.40 23.84
N CYS A 615 4.68 -23.98 22.94
CA CYS A 615 4.46 -22.58 22.68
C CYS A 615 3.87 -21.86 23.92
N PRO A 616 4.40 -20.67 24.31
CA PRO A 616 3.91 -19.93 25.47
C PRO A 616 2.45 -19.48 25.32
N PHE A 617 1.95 -19.34 24.09
CA PHE A 617 0.59 -18.88 23.80
C PHE A 617 -0.45 -20.01 23.67
N THR A 618 -0.10 -21.23 24.10
CA THR A 618 -1.07 -22.34 24.20
C THR A 618 -2.00 -22.14 25.39
N GLU A 619 -3.16 -22.80 25.38
CA GLU A 619 -4.11 -22.75 26.51
C GLU A 619 -3.48 -23.19 27.83
N ARG A 620 -2.51 -24.11 27.77
CA ARG A 620 -1.76 -24.59 28.95
C ARG A 620 -0.91 -23.49 29.59
N ASN A 621 -0.20 -22.71 28.77
CA ASN A 621 0.87 -21.81 29.22
C ASN A 621 0.40 -20.36 29.33
N SER A 622 -0.66 -19.95 28.61
CA SER A 622 -1.23 -18.60 28.67
C SER A 622 -2.70 -18.63 29.07
N LYS A 623 -2.98 -19.16 30.28
CA LYS A 623 -4.35 -19.30 30.78
C LYS A 623 -5.02 -17.95 30.93
N GLY A 624 -6.08 -17.73 30.17
CA GLY A 624 -6.91 -16.54 30.27
C GLY A 624 -6.50 -15.36 29.38
N GLU A 625 -5.45 -15.51 28.57
CA GLU A 625 -5.06 -14.52 27.56
C GLU A 625 -4.84 -15.18 26.19
N GLY A 626 -4.06 -16.26 26.14
CA GLY A 626 -3.71 -16.91 24.86
C GLY A 626 -2.78 -16.02 24.03
N ILE A 627 -3.00 -15.98 22.72
CA ILE A 627 -2.40 -14.99 21.82
C ILE A 627 -3.05 -13.63 22.15
N PRO A 628 -2.28 -12.56 22.42
CA PRO A 628 -2.80 -11.28 22.92
C PRO A 628 -3.45 -10.43 21.81
N ALA A 629 -4.38 -11.02 21.07
CA ALA A 629 -5.14 -10.44 19.98
C ALA A 629 -6.59 -10.18 20.42
N VAL A 630 -7.07 -8.95 20.22
CA VAL A 630 -8.43 -8.52 20.56
C VAL A 630 -9.11 -8.04 19.28
N VAL A 631 -10.09 -8.81 18.79
CA VAL A 631 -10.71 -8.55 17.48
C VAL A 631 -12.20 -8.23 17.56
N VAL A 632 -12.76 -8.21 18.76
CA VAL A 632 -14.19 -7.92 18.99
C VAL A 632 -14.33 -6.51 19.55
N ASP A 633 -15.15 -5.65 18.95
CA ASP A 633 -15.30 -4.23 19.35
C ASP A 633 -15.56 -4.06 20.85
N GLU A 634 -16.55 -4.77 21.41
CA GLU A 634 -16.86 -4.74 22.86
C GLU A 634 -15.64 -5.04 23.75
N GLU A 635 -14.72 -5.88 23.27
CA GLU A 635 -13.47 -6.18 23.98
C GLU A 635 -12.43 -5.08 23.75
N VAL A 636 -12.33 -4.54 22.53
CA VAL A 636 -11.41 -3.45 22.19
C VAL A 636 -11.69 -2.22 23.09
N TYR A 637 -12.95 -1.83 23.28
CA TYR A 637 -13.31 -0.70 24.14
C TYR A 637 -13.00 -0.93 25.62
N ARG A 638 -13.14 -2.16 26.13
CA ARG A 638 -12.92 -2.45 27.57
C ARG A 638 -11.48 -2.79 27.91
N LEU A 639 -10.74 -3.42 26.99
CA LEU A 639 -9.38 -3.88 27.23
C LEU A 639 -8.31 -2.89 26.74
N LEU A 640 -8.69 -1.96 25.85
CA LEU A 640 -7.85 -0.88 25.35
C LEU A 640 -6.46 -1.38 24.92
N PRO A 641 -6.39 -2.15 23.82
CA PRO A 641 -5.16 -2.81 23.39
C PRO A 641 -4.05 -1.79 23.12
N SER A 642 -2.82 -2.16 23.49
CA SER A 642 -1.66 -1.26 23.43
C SER A 642 -1.36 -0.76 22.02
N LEU A 643 -1.58 -1.61 21.01
CA LEU A 643 -1.56 -1.25 19.59
C LEU A 643 -2.96 -1.50 19.01
N LEU A 644 -3.57 -0.49 18.40
CA LEU A 644 -4.86 -0.62 17.74
C LEU A 644 -4.71 -0.43 16.23
N ILE A 645 -5.15 -1.42 15.45
CA ILE A 645 -5.32 -1.31 14.01
C ILE A 645 -6.76 -0.93 13.70
N ALA A 646 -6.95 0.23 13.08
CA ALA A 646 -8.26 0.80 12.80
C ALA A 646 -8.45 1.12 11.31
N THR A 647 -9.68 1.01 10.83
CA THR A 647 -10.08 1.49 9.49
C THR A 647 -10.95 2.74 9.58
N VAL A 648 -10.90 3.58 8.54
CA VAL A 648 -11.62 4.86 8.48
C VAL A 648 -13.14 4.73 8.71
N ASP A 649 -13.75 3.64 8.27
CA ASP A 649 -15.18 3.36 8.47
C ASP A 649 -15.58 3.27 9.94
N LYS A 650 -14.67 2.87 10.83
CA LYS A 650 -14.92 2.87 12.28
C LYS A 650 -14.83 4.26 12.90
N PHE A 651 -13.95 5.13 12.38
CA PHE A 651 -13.89 6.53 12.83
C PHE A 651 -15.18 7.29 12.56
N ALA A 652 -15.90 6.95 11.48
CA ALA A 652 -17.22 7.51 11.20
C ALA A 652 -18.26 7.22 12.31
N GLN A 653 -18.02 6.21 13.17
CA GLN A 653 -18.90 5.89 14.29
C GLN A 653 -18.64 6.73 15.54
N MET A 654 -17.51 7.46 15.62
CA MET A 654 -17.15 8.25 16.81
C MET A 654 -18.25 9.22 17.27
N PRO A 655 -18.96 9.95 16.39
CA PRO A 655 -20.04 10.86 16.82
C PRO A 655 -21.24 10.14 17.44
N TRP A 656 -21.42 8.84 17.16
CA TRP A 656 -22.62 8.07 17.51
C TRP A 656 -22.38 7.03 18.61
N LYS A 657 -21.11 6.63 18.83
CA LYS A 657 -20.72 5.62 19.81
C LYS A 657 -19.84 6.22 20.88
N GLY A 658 -20.43 6.49 22.05
CA GLY A 658 -19.74 7.09 23.18
C GLY A 658 -18.58 6.24 23.74
N GLU A 659 -18.61 4.93 23.53
CA GLU A 659 -17.55 3.99 23.96
C GLU A 659 -16.22 4.23 23.24
N THR A 660 -16.26 4.85 22.05
CA THR A 660 -15.05 5.17 21.27
C THR A 660 -14.10 6.10 22.00
N GLN A 661 -14.61 6.96 22.89
CA GLN A 661 -13.80 7.86 23.71
C GLN A 661 -12.78 7.12 24.58
N MET A 662 -13.08 5.87 24.95
CA MET A 662 -12.22 5.06 25.81
C MET A 662 -10.91 4.69 25.11
N LEU A 663 -10.92 4.58 23.77
CA LEU A 663 -9.72 4.36 22.95
C LEU A 663 -8.72 5.51 23.06
N PHE A 664 -9.18 6.68 23.50
CA PHE A 664 -8.38 7.88 23.72
C PHE A 664 -8.10 8.13 25.22
N GLY A 665 -8.27 7.09 26.05
CA GLY A 665 -7.96 7.15 27.47
C GLY A 665 -9.02 7.81 28.36
N ARG A 666 -10.17 8.20 27.79
CA ARG A 666 -11.30 8.77 28.53
C ARG A 666 -12.14 7.65 29.16
N VAL A 667 -11.76 7.24 30.36
CA VAL A 667 -12.42 6.17 31.14
C VAL A 667 -12.85 6.69 32.51
N ASN A 668 -13.86 6.05 33.11
CA ASN A 668 -14.41 6.46 34.41
C ASN A 668 -14.32 5.35 35.46
N THR A 669 -14.36 4.09 35.04
CA THR A 669 -14.39 2.94 35.94
C THR A 669 -13.52 1.81 35.42
N PHE A 670 -13.11 0.94 36.33
CA PHE A 670 -12.42 -0.30 36.01
C PHE A 670 -13.02 -1.45 36.80
N CYS A 671 -13.42 -2.51 36.09
CA CYS A 671 -13.87 -3.77 36.66
C CYS A 671 -12.79 -4.83 36.42
N PRO A 672 -12.17 -5.43 37.46
CA PRO A 672 -11.17 -6.48 37.28
C PRO A 672 -11.66 -7.73 36.52
N ARG A 673 -12.98 -7.89 36.31
CA ARG A 673 -13.56 -8.97 35.50
C ARG A 673 -13.79 -8.56 34.04
N HIS A 674 -14.25 -7.34 33.78
CA HIS A 674 -14.73 -6.90 32.47
C HIS A 674 -13.85 -5.83 31.80
N GLY A 675 -12.92 -5.19 32.51
CA GLY A 675 -12.06 -4.13 31.99
C GLY A 675 -12.56 -2.72 32.32
N TYR A 676 -12.11 -1.75 31.54
CA TYR A 676 -12.49 -0.34 31.68
C TYR A 676 -13.96 -0.10 31.27
N GLY A 677 -14.54 0.96 31.81
CA GLY A 677 -15.90 1.40 31.48
C GLY A 677 -16.06 2.92 31.44
N SER A 678 -17.09 3.35 30.73
CA SER A 678 -17.57 4.73 30.57
C SER A 678 -19.07 4.81 30.89
N PRO A 679 -19.72 5.98 30.89
CA PRO A 679 -21.17 6.09 31.07
C PRO A 679 -21.97 5.28 30.04
N ASP A 680 -21.46 5.20 28.81
CA ASP A 680 -22.08 4.47 27.70
C ASP A 680 -21.71 2.98 27.68
N LEU A 681 -20.67 2.58 28.41
CA LEU A 681 -20.25 1.18 28.59
C LEU A 681 -19.94 0.88 30.05
N SER A 682 -20.99 0.72 30.85
CA SER A 682 -20.86 0.49 32.29
C SER A 682 -21.04 -0.98 32.67
N CYS A 683 -20.29 -1.38 33.70
CA CYS A 683 -20.42 -2.68 34.34
C CYS A 683 -21.22 -2.57 35.64
N THR A 684 -21.77 -3.68 36.13
CA THR A 684 -22.43 -3.70 37.45
C THR A 684 -21.44 -3.36 38.57
N GLU A 685 -21.92 -2.75 39.65
CA GLU A 685 -21.06 -2.30 40.76
C GLU A 685 -20.26 -3.44 41.42
N SER A 686 -20.82 -4.65 41.47
CA SER A 686 -20.14 -5.81 42.05
C SER A 686 -20.54 -7.12 41.39
N HIS A 687 -19.58 -8.04 41.34
CA HIS A 687 -19.79 -9.41 40.89
C HIS A 687 -19.49 -10.41 41.99
N ARG A 688 -20.39 -11.37 42.17
CA ARG A 688 -20.16 -12.54 43.04
C ARG A 688 -19.17 -13.50 42.38
N ALA A 689 -18.53 -14.34 43.19
CA ALA A 689 -17.69 -15.43 42.68
C ALA A 689 -18.55 -16.40 41.86
N ALA A 690 -18.17 -16.64 40.62
CA ALA A 690 -18.92 -17.47 39.66
C ALA A 690 -17.97 -18.00 38.58
N SER A 691 -18.24 -19.21 38.07
CA SER A 691 -17.51 -19.80 36.93
C SER A 691 -15.98 -19.85 37.11
N GLY A 692 -15.49 -20.05 38.34
CA GLY A 692 -14.05 -20.06 38.65
C GLY A 692 -13.39 -18.68 38.75
N LEU A 693 -14.16 -17.58 38.63
CA LEU A 693 -13.68 -16.20 38.79
C LEU A 693 -13.96 -15.70 40.21
N PRO A 694 -13.03 -14.95 40.83
CA PRO A 694 -13.21 -14.38 42.16
C PRO A 694 -14.31 -13.31 42.19
N ALA A 695 -14.83 -13.03 43.38
CA ALA A 695 -15.70 -11.87 43.58
C ALA A 695 -14.90 -10.58 43.35
N THR A 696 -15.52 -9.60 42.70
CA THR A 696 -14.85 -8.32 42.38
C THR A 696 -15.82 -7.16 42.46
N ARG A 697 -15.29 -5.94 42.55
CA ARG A 697 -16.05 -4.69 42.52
C ARG A 697 -15.47 -3.77 41.48
N THR A 698 -16.37 -3.04 40.82
CA THR A 698 -16.00 -1.95 39.93
C THR A 698 -15.48 -0.80 40.77
N VAL A 699 -14.32 -0.28 40.42
CA VAL A 699 -13.66 0.84 41.10
C VAL A 699 -13.59 2.06 40.18
N PRO A 700 -13.58 3.29 40.71
CA PRO A 700 -13.28 4.47 39.90
C PRO A 700 -11.91 4.33 39.24
N ALA A 701 -11.81 4.75 37.98
CA ALA A 701 -10.55 4.81 37.24
C ALA A 701 -10.26 6.27 36.86
N GLY A 702 -9.01 6.68 37.03
CA GLY A 702 -8.51 7.93 36.45
C GLY A 702 -8.32 7.80 34.93
N PRO A 703 -8.11 8.92 34.23
CA PRO A 703 -7.89 8.88 32.79
C PRO A 703 -6.58 8.13 32.47
N LEU A 704 -6.58 7.46 31.32
CA LEU A 704 -5.38 6.86 30.75
C LEU A 704 -4.78 7.84 29.76
N ARG A 705 -3.48 7.71 29.48
CA ARG A 705 -2.85 8.53 28.45
C ARG A 705 -3.55 8.29 27.09
N PRO A 706 -3.78 9.31 26.26
CA PRO A 706 -4.21 9.11 24.89
C PRO A 706 -3.11 8.39 24.07
N PRO A 707 -3.39 7.97 22.81
CA PRO A 707 -2.36 7.45 21.91
C PRO A 707 -1.15 8.39 21.81
N ASP A 708 0.05 7.83 22.01
CA ASP A 708 1.33 8.55 21.93
C ASP A 708 1.89 8.55 20.50
N LEU A 709 1.45 7.61 19.66
CA LEU A 709 1.90 7.47 18.28
C LEU A 709 0.72 7.13 17.38
N ILE A 710 0.55 7.91 16.31
CA ILE A 710 -0.42 7.65 15.25
C ILE A 710 0.37 7.31 13.98
N ILE A 711 0.10 6.15 13.39
CA ILE A 711 0.71 5.71 12.14
C ILE A 711 -0.37 5.71 11.06
N GLN A 712 -0.20 6.54 10.04
CA GLN A 712 -1.06 6.56 8.87
C GLN A 712 -0.39 5.81 7.71
N ASP A 713 -0.96 4.67 7.31
CA ASP A 713 -0.55 4.01 6.07
C ASP A 713 -1.27 4.65 4.86
N GLU A 714 -0.70 4.50 3.67
CA GLU A 714 -1.27 5.00 2.41
C GLU A 714 -1.59 6.52 2.41
N LEU A 715 -0.70 7.36 2.98
CA LEU A 715 -0.87 8.81 3.07
C LEU A 715 -1.27 9.48 1.73
N HIS A 716 -0.82 8.94 0.60
CA HIS A 716 -1.19 9.41 -0.74
C HIS A 716 -2.69 9.37 -1.04
N LEU A 717 -3.48 8.55 -0.33
CA LEU A 717 -4.93 8.53 -0.49
C LEU A 717 -5.61 9.74 0.15
N ILE A 718 -4.89 10.49 0.99
CA ILE A 718 -5.39 11.74 1.58
C ILE A 718 -5.48 12.85 0.54
N SER A 719 -4.68 12.84 -0.52
CA SER A 719 -4.82 13.84 -1.59
C SER A 719 -6.03 13.62 -2.50
N GLY A 720 -6.75 12.49 -2.34
CA GLY A 720 -7.98 12.18 -3.08
C GLY A 720 -9.26 12.55 -2.32
N PRO A 721 -10.45 12.29 -2.92
CA PRO A 721 -11.73 12.56 -2.27
C PRO A 721 -11.92 11.90 -0.90
N LEU A 722 -11.26 10.76 -0.68
CA LEU A 722 -11.27 10.04 0.59
C LEU A 722 -10.61 10.88 1.70
N GLY A 723 -9.49 11.56 1.42
CA GLY A 723 -8.84 12.41 2.41
C GLY A 723 -9.65 13.61 2.83
N THR A 724 -10.38 14.24 1.90
CA THR A 724 -11.31 15.32 2.23
C THR A 724 -12.39 14.87 3.22
N LEU A 725 -12.90 13.64 3.08
CA LEU A 725 -13.86 13.06 4.03
C LEU A 725 -13.21 12.72 5.37
N VAL A 726 -12.00 12.14 5.34
CA VAL A 726 -11.25 11.75 6.53
C VAL A 726 -10.84 12.97 7.37
N GLY A 727 -10.50 14.09 6.73
CA GLY A 727 -10.05 15.31 7.40
C GLY A 727 -11.02 15.85 8.45
N LEU A 728 -12.33 15.60 8.30
CA LEU A 728 -13.33 15.97 9.31
C LEU A 728 -13.16 15.21 10.63
N TYR A 729 -12.67 13.97 10.58
CA TYR A 729 -12.41 13.16 11.77
C TYR A 729 -11.06 13.47 12.40
N GLU A 730 -10.09 13.99 11.64
CA GLU A 730 -8.75 14.31 12.15
C GLU A 730 -8.80 15.32 13.28
N THR A 731 -9.54 16.41 13.14
CA THR A 731 -9.72 17.41 14.21
C THR A 731 -10.34 16.79 15.47
N ALA A 732 -11.27 15.84 15.31
CA ALA A 732 -11.87 15.16 16.45
C ALA A 732 -10.85 14.23 17.14
N ILE A 733 -10.04 13.51 16.37
CA ILE A 733 -9.01 12.64 16.92
C ILE A 733 -7.93 13.46 17.62
N ASP A 734 -7.44 14.53 17.00
CA ASP A 734 -6.46 15.43 17.63
C ASP A 734 -6.99 15.96 18.96
N ARG A 735 -8.26 16.41 18.98
CA ARG A 735 -8.93 16.87 20.20
C ARG A 735 -9.09 15.79 21.28
N LEU A 736 -9.30 14.54 20.87
CA LEU A 736 -9.39 13.41 21.78
C LEU A 736 -8.01 12.97 22.29
N CYS A 737 -6.95 13.23 21.53
CA CYS A 737 -5.56 12.96 21.87
C CYS A 737 -4.87 14.07 22.67
N GLU A 738 -5.53 15.21 22.90
CA GLU A 738 -5.04 16.25 23.80
C GLU A 738 -4.96 15.73 25.25
N TRP A 739 -3.97 16.26 25.97
CA TRP A 739 -3.62 15.93 27.35
C TRP A 739 -4.36 16.79 28.39
#